data_AF-A0A962SP68-F1
#
_entry.id   AF-A0A962SP68-F1
#
_cell.length_a   1.000
_cell.length_b   1.000
_cell.length_c   1.000
_cell.angle_alpha   90.00
_cell.angle_beta   90.00
_cell.angle_gamma   90.00
#
_symmetry.space_group_name_H-M   'P 1'
#
loop_
_entity.id
_entity.type
_entity.pdbx_description
1 polymer ?
#
loop_
_entity_poly.entity_id
_entity_poly.type
_entity_poly.pdbx_seq_one_letter_code
_entity_poly.pdbx_strand_id
1 'polypeptide(L)'
;LDASGSTDDFGIHDYLWTFDPDLTDDFTGTLLDVGKWRASPAGVSQDGKLSIVGTGSTWGERYLFNEQLFQRNEGMSLQARIKVADASGAEHAMWGFKNDTDTFHYAQMPYALYFHDNRWIYVYENGQNRGNKVTYTKGVEYDVRITLKKRGARYEIKEAGTSNWTLIYDSSYSYEGGLRIGADVYGNVLEMDDIRLQMFREGPVISVDYRRPQVREVTLRVRDHALQESFASTTVTINDDGPPVAAIGGPYQAEVGSLITFDGSGSSDATGIQFYDWTFGDTTGGPDDTGNRSANLPYIGKGARPQHFYQSTGTYDVTLTVTDNAGNSDTATTTVDVVVGDPPVADAGGPYEAGAGGPPAYFDGRNSSDDFGIVEYRWDFDAGVDSDGDGNFVNDIDAVGARPFHTFNGTGTFFSETFTGTLIDSNRWLTVGAVQDDKITLTGGGVWGTQYLFSHENFRRGGSSFRGQIRPVNTSGDQFMMWGLKNTSTNYSYTQMPHAIYFRNGDIRIYENGNYRGQFANYTRGDWYEVRIDMKEDAGATYYYRALGASDWIQIYDSTYDATETLKVGVTMGGAGTFEFDNFIALGQADAYVVTLTVEDGAGQTSTDTTTVTAPGNAPPDVITVPWVAHDPITPHETYNGKQIHLKGIVRDLDAETFQWDFGDGTSSAVMTVSDSYDLSVTHTYPDVPEGTPFVATLRVWDTLGQMGQDTYNVVVKPKNLTTEINVAIDEGLWFLHQRQTRTTTNGYPSGWWKSYTYSGYYASAVAAAIQSFEINGHFEYGDHSSNPYVETVDRGLKYLFSLLTKYDIATQTYGEPDTNGNGIGLSVNSGRPIYEGGPVMDAIASSRSLLYRTVTGGDQVNRRSYFDVLTDMADQFYWGQDDDSRAGGWRYGWNDFPDNSAAQWGAIGLKAAQDIFGIPVPGWVKERNNVWLNYSYDGTGFGYTGSGNGRATTPSGMVQLAFNDFDSTDSRWATAEDYIGSVWSEDDSNSILYGWNCSVPSVGTEQCRDYYAMYAFTKAMRLANPEQVIKLAANGHDWFEHPDAGIARILIDDQTASGRFQGSNRASWDMRSAWAVIMLSRTLFVQPPVADAGRDRVWAVNLPLEFDGSGSYHLDPFRSLVRYEWDFDGDGVYDSVGVDPVTTHTYPGALYPESSLPQTLTATLRVTDN
;
A
#
# COMPACT_ATOMS: atom_id res chain seq x y z
N LEU A 1 -7.17 20.21 -31.99
CA LEU A 1 -7.33 21.05 -33.21
C LEU A 1 -6.79 22.44 -32.90
N ASP A 2 -5.95 22.99 -33.78
CA ASP A 2 -5.25 24.26 -33.53
C ASP A 2 -5.43 25.22 -34.71
N ALA A 3 -5.89 26.43 -34.41
CA ALA A 3 -6.12 27.55 -35.32
C ALA A 3 -5.30 28.79 -34.96
N SER A 4 -4.34 28.69 -34.02
CA SER A 4 -3.48 29.79 -33.59
C SER A 4 -2.70 30.45 -34.73
N GLY A 5 -2.48 29.73 -35.84
CA GLY A 5 -1.90 30.26 -37.06
C GLY A 5 -2.82 31.14 -37.92
N SER A 6 -4.07 31.38 -37.52
CA SER A 6 -5.00 32.28 -38.22
C SER A 6 -4.55 33.74 -38.08
N THR A 7 -4.55 34.51 -39.17
CA THR A 7 -4.06 35.89 -39.18
C THR A 7 -5.07 36.88 -39.75
N ASP A 8 -5.01 38.12 -39.25
CA ASP A 8 -5.69 39.31 -39.77
C ASP A 8 -4.80 40.54 -39.50
N ASP A 9 -4.96 41.61 -40.27
CA ASP A 9 -4.17 42.86 -40.14
C ASP A 9 -4.29 43.51 -38.74
N PHE A 10 -5.39 43.26 -38.01
CA PHE A 10 -5.66 43.81 -36.67
C PHE A 10 -5.90 42.73 -35.61
N GLY A 11 -5.62 41.46 -35.92
CA GLY A 11 -5.80 40.33 -35.01
C GLY A 11 -7.21 39.73 -35.05
N ILE A 12 -7.30 38.47 -34.60
CA ILE A 12 -8.55 37.70 -34.57
C ILE A 12 -9.34 38.05 -33.30
N HIS A 13 -10.62 38.37 -33.47
CA HIS A 13 -11.57 38.66 -32.40
C HIS A 13 -12.13 37.40 -31.74
N ASP A 14 -12.54 36.39 -32.52
CA ASP A 14 -12.99 35.10 -32.02
C ASP A 14 -12.76 33.92 -32.98
N TYR A 15 -12.76 32.73 -32.39
CA TYR A 15 -12.64 31.43 -33.04
C TYR A 15 -13.85 30.59 -32.65
N LEU A 16 -14.50 29.96 -33.63
CA LEU A 16 -15.61 29.05 -33.41
C LEU A 16 -15.42 27.80 -34.27
N TRP A 17 -15.26 26.65 -33.61
CA TRP A 17 -15.21 25.34 -34.24
C TRP A 17 -16.60 24.71 -34.25
N THR A 18 -17.01 24.22 -35.40
CA THR A 18 -18.30 23.60 -35.66
C THR A 18 -18.08 22.19 -36.19
N PHE A 19 -18.63 21.19 -35.54
CA PHE A 19 -18.50 19.78 -35.93
C PHE A 19 -19.71 19.37 -36.77
N ASP A 20 -19.57 18.42 -37.69
CA ASP A 20 -20.72 17.86 -38.39
C ASP A 20 -21.79 17.36 -37.40
N PRO A 21 -23.07 17.67 -37.65
CA PRO A 21 -24.16 17.44 -36.70
C PRO A 21 -24.30 15.96 -36.32
N ASP A 22 -24.41 15.70 -35.01
CA ASP A 22 -24.68 14.38 -34.42
C ASP A 22 -26.02 13.81 -34.86
N LEU A 23 -26.96 14.66 -35.27
CA LEU A 23 -28.22 14.28 -35.89
C LEU A 23 -28.74 15.41 -36.77
N THR A 24 -29.15 15.10 -38.00
CA THR A 24 -29.92 16.01 -38.88
C THR A 24 -31.16 15.31 -39.40
N ASP A 25 -32.29 16.00 -39.46
CA ASP A 25 -33.49 15.52 -40.15
C ASP A 25 -34.24 16.68 -40.79
N ASP A 26 -34.47 16.59 -42.09
CA ASP A 26 -35.28 17.53 -42.86
C ASP A 26 -36.71 17.02 -43.07
N PHE A 27 -37.06 15.87 -42.48
CA PHE A 27 -38.37 15.22 -42.57
C PHE A 27 -38.90 15.14 -44.01
N THR A 28 -38.01 15.01 -45.00
CA THR A 28 -38.39 14.89 -46.41
C THR A 28 -39.11 13.56 -46.67
N GLY A 29 -40.03 13.54 -47.63
CA GLY A 29 -40.85 12.36 -47.94
C GLY A 29 -42.12 12.23 -47.08
N THR A 30 -42.70 11.02 -47.04
CA THR A 30 -44.06 10.77 -46.51
C THR A 30 -44.12 9.77 -45.35
N LEU A 31 -42.98 9.23 -44.92
CA LEU A 31 -42.89 8.22 -43.85
C LEU A 31 -41.85 8.63 -42.81
N LEU A 32 -42.20 8.47 -41.54
CA LEU A 32 -41.30 8.71 -40.41
C LEU A 32 -40.31 7.57 -40.25
N ASP A 33 -39.03 7.91 -40.05
CA ASP A 33 -38.00 6.95 -39.70
C ASP A 33 -38.14 6.51 -38.23
N VAL A 34 -38.79 5.37 -38.04
CA VAL A 34 -39.05 4.78 -36.71
C VAL A 34 -37.81 4.18 -36.04
N GLY A 35 -36.70 4.02 -36.76
CA GLY A 35 -35.41 3.64 -36.17
C GLY A 35 -34.72 4.84 -35.50
N LYS A 36 -35.06 6.05 -35.93
CA LYS A 36 -34.50 7.31 -35.44
C LYS A 36 -35.41 8.03 -34.47
N TRP A 37 -36.72 7.97 -34.70
CA TRP A 37 -37.72 8.69 -33.94
C TRP A 37 -38.78 7.78 -33.34
N ARG A 38 -39.05 8.01 -32.06
CA ARG A 38 -40.20 7.48 -31.35
C ARG A 38 -41.34 8.49 -31.35
N ALA A 39 -42.40 8.17 -32.07
CA ALA A 39 -43.62 8.96 -32.13
C ALA A 39 -44.74 8.35 -31.29
N SER A 40 -45.64 9.18 -30.79
CA SER A 40 -46.92 8.70 -30.27
C SER A 40 -47.72 7.97 -31.37
N PRO A 41 -48.48 6.90 -31.05
CA PRO A 41 -49.16 6.06 -32.05
C PRO A 41 -50.20 6.75 -32.95
N ALA A 42 -50.60 7.99 -32.62
CA ALA A 42 -51.54 8.78 -33.39
C ALA A 42 -51.19 10.27 -33.30
N GLY A 43 -51.62 11.04 -34.31
CA GLY A 43 -51.45 12.49 -34.34
C GLY A 43 -50.05 12.97 -34.74
N VAL A 44 -49.20 12.09 -35.27
CA VAL A 44 -47.92 12.46 -35.90
C VAL A 44 -47.97 12.04 -37.37
N SER A 45 -47.59 12.95 -38.27
CA SER A 45 -47.53 12.69 -39.71
C SER A 45 -46.35 13.43 -40.34
N GLN A 46 -45.85 12.90 -41.45
CA GLN A 46 -44.76 13.51 -42.22
C GLN A 46 -45.20 13.65 -43.68
N ASP A 47 -45.08 14.86 -44.22
CA ASP A 47 -45.33 15.17 -45.64
C ASP A 47 -44.47 16.36 -46.07
N GLY A 48 -43.18 16.08 -46.32
CA GLY A 48 -42.15 17.10 -46.59
C GLY A 48 -41.78 17.99 -45.39
N LYS A 49 -42.43 17.78 -44.24
CA LYS A 49 -42.15 18.31 -42.91
C LYS A 49 -42.89 17.44 -41.89
N LEU A 50 -42.50 17.50 -40.63
CA LEU A 50 -43.20 16.81 -39.54
C LEU A 50 -44.37 17.66 -39.04
N SER A 51 -45.50 17.02 -38.74
CA SER A 51 -46.66 17.63 -38.08
C SER A 51 -47.11 16.79 -36.89
N ILE A 52 -47.17 17.40 -35.71
CA ILE A 52 -47.70 16.81 -34.47
C ILE A 52 -48.98 17.56 -34.08
N VAL A 53 -50.09 16.83 -34.00
CA VAL A 53 -51.44 17.36 -33.74
C VAL A 53 -51.88 17.03 -32.31
N GLY A 54 -51.88 18.05 -31.45
CA GLY A 54 -52.33 17.98 -30.07
C GLY A 54 -53.81 17.63 -29.91
N THR A 55 -54.18 17.00 -28.80
CA THR A 55 -55.57 16.58 -28.48
C THR A 55 -56.38 17.65 -27.76
N GLY A 56 -55.70 18.61 -27.11
CA GLY A 56 -56.29 19.62 -26.24
C GLY A 56 -56.70 19.10 -24.85
N SER A 57 -56.34 17.85 -24.51
CA SER A 57 -56.77 17.17 -23.27
C SER A 57 -55.66 16.92 -22.26
N THR A 58 -54.50 16.36 -22.65
CA THR A 58 -53.44 15.94 -21.70
C THR A 58 -52.07 15.93 -22.37
N TRP A 59 -51.03 16.33 -21.62
CA TRP A 59 -49.62 16.27 -22.08
C TRP A 59 -49.12 14.82 -22.14
N GLY A 60 -48.17 14.54 -23.03
CA GLY A 60 -47.59 13.21 -23.23
C GLY A 60 -48.43 12.22 -24.02
N GLU A 61 -49.56 12.65 -24.60
CA GLU A 61 -50.34 11.85 -25.56
C GLU A 61 -49.87 12.02 -27.02
N ARG A 62 -49.17 13.13 -27.32
CA ARG A 62 -48.81 13.57 -28.67
C ARG A 62 -47.39 14.10 -28.68
N TYR A 63 -46.45 13.24 -29.04
CA TYR A 63 -45.03 13.54 -28.94
C TYR A 63 -44.23 12.92 -30.09
N LEU A 64 -43.03 13.47 -30.27
CA LEU A 64 -41.94 12.88 -31.03
C LEU A 64 -40.66 13.08 -30.25
N PHE A 65 -39.94 12.01 -29.93
CA PHE A 65 -38.60 12.07 -29.35
C PHE A 65 -37.67 11.11 -30.06
N ASN A 66 -36.40 11.44 -30.16
CA ASN A 66 -35.46 10.54 -30.83
C ASN A 66 -35.21 9.25 -30.00
N GLU A 67 -34.89 8.15 -30.67
CA GLU A 67 -34.63 6.85 -30.05
C GLU A 67 -33.26 6.81 -29.35
N GLN A 68 -32.27 7.52 -29.90
CA GLN A 68 -30.92 7.59 -29.37
C GLN A 68 -30.83 8.47 -28.11
N LEU A 69 -30.02 8.04 -27.14
CA LEU A 69 -29.63 8.90 -26.00
C LEU A 69 -28.33 9.64 -26.34
N PHE A 70 -28.33 10.95 -26.12
CA PHE A 70 -27.17 11.81 -26.25
C PHE A 70 -26.65 12.18 -24.87
N GLN A 71 -25.34 12.09 -24.67
CA GLN A 71 -24.74 12.64 -23.47
C GLN A 71 -24.64 14.16 -23.57
N ARG A 72 -24.86 14.84 -22.44
CA ARG A 72 -24.71 16.29 -22.37
C ARG A 72 -23.26 16.67 -22.62
N ASN A 73 -23.05 17.60 -23.55
CA ASN A 73 -21.74 18.19 -23.82
C ASN A 73 -21.85 19.71 -23.84
N GLU A 74 -20.83 20.41 -23.33
CA GLU A 74 -20.72 21.85 -23.53
C GLU A 74 -20.73 22.16 -25.04
N GLY A 75 -21.40 23.24 -25.43
CA GLY A 75 -21.51 23.65 -26.83
C GLY A 75 -22.43 22.78 -27.69
N MET A 76 -23.05 21.74 -27.13
CA MET A 76 -24.09 20.97 -27.80
C MET A 76 -25.32 21.85 -28.04
N SER A 77 -25.73 21.98 -29.30
CA SER A 77 -26.76 22.90 -29.75
C SER A 77 -27.83 22.14 -30.50
N LEU A 78 -29.05 22.15 -29.96
CA LEU A 78 -30.24 21.65 -30.64
C LEU A 78 -30.91 22.82 -31.35
N GLN A 79 -31.13 22.65 -32.65
CA GLN A 79 -31.80 23.61 -33.53
C GLN A 79 -32.92 22.94 -34.29
N ALA A 80 -33.98 23.69 -34.60
CA ALA A 80 -35.04 23.24 -35.51
C ALA A 80 -35.75 24.44 -36.12
N ARG A 81 -36.36 24.24 -37.29
CA ARG A 81 -37.40 25.13 -37.82
C ARG A 81 -38.74 24.68 -37.28
N ILE A 82 -39.48 25.61 -36.67
CA ILE A 82 -40.75 25.35 -36.00
C ILE A 82 -41.81 26.33 -36.46
N LYS A 83 -43.02 25.82 -36.65
CA LYS A 83 -44.22 26.63 -36.88
C LYS A 83 -45.39 26.09 -36.08
N VAL A 84 -45.94 26.95 -35.23
CA VAL A 84 -47.23 26.70 -34.57
C VAL A 84 -48.33 27.15 -35.52
N ALA A 85 -49.22 26.24 -35.91
CA ALA A 85 -50.24 26.50 -36.92
C ALA A 85 -51.22 27.62 -36.52
N ASP A 86 -51.66 28.39 -37.52
CA ASP A 86 -52.69 29.44 -37.35
C ASP A 86 -54.10 28.82 -37.37
N ALA A 87 -54.43 28.08 -36.33
CA ALA A 87 -55.73 27.43 -36.15
C ALA A 87 -56.45 27.93 -34.89
N SER A 88 -57.78 27.79 -34.85
CA SER A 88 -58.59 28.18 -33.69
C SER A 88 -58.54 27.08 -32.61
N GLY A 89 -57.84 27.32 -31.49
CA GLY A 89 -57.75 26.40 -30.34
C GLY A 89 -56.81 26.91 -29.23
N ALA A 90 -56.65 26.14 -28.15
CA ALA A 90 -55.62 26.42 -27.13
C ALA A 90 -54.27 25.85 -27.63
N GLU A 91 -53.25 26.71 -27.77
CA GLU A 91 -51.91 26.32 -28.21
C GLU A 91 -50.99 26.01 -27.05
N HIS A 92 -50.47 24.79 -27.04
CA HIS A 92 -49.55 24.34 -26.02
C HIS A 92 -48.60 23.32 -26.64
N ALA A 93 -47.38 23.75 -26.98
CA ALA A 93 -46.35 22.90 -27.58
C ALA A 93 -44.99 23.14 -26.93
N MET A 94 -44.29 22.08 -26.56
CA MET A 94 -42.93 22.13 -26.02
C MET A 94 -41.95 21.50 -27.00
N TRP A 95 -40.78 22.12 -27.12
CA TRP A 95 -39.67 21.60 -27.92
C TRP A 95 -38.36 21.78 -27.18
N GLY A 96 -37.49 20.77 -27.23
CA GLY A 96 -36.17 20.83 -26.64
C GLY A 96 -35.62 19.47 -26.23
N PHE A 97 -34.83 19.47 -25.17
CA PHE A 97 -34.21 18.29 -24.60
C PHE A 97 -35.09 17.65 -23.53
N LYS A 98 -35.14 16.32 -23.53
CA LYS A 98 -35.85 15.45 -22.60
C LYS A 98 -34.86 14.54 -21.89
N ASN A 99 -35.10 14.23 -20.62
CA ASN A 99 -34.30 13.24 -19.88
C ASN A 99 -34.47 11.81 -20.45
N ASP A 100 -33.74 10.88 -19.85
CA ASP A 100 -33.65 9.47 -20.24
C ASP A 100 -34.83 8.59 -19.85
N THR A 101 -35.76 9.09 -19.02
CA THR A 101 -36.94 8.31 -18.60
C THR A 101 -37.81 7.88 -19.78
N ASP A 102 -38.49 6.74 -19.69
CA ASP A 102 -39.42 6.29 -20.75
C ASP A 102 -40.75 7.07 -20.77
N THR A 103 -40.89 8.09 -19.94
CA THR A 103 -42.11 8.92 -19.88
C THR A 103 -41.98 10.13 -20.81
N PHE A 104 -42.70 10.11 -21.93
CA PHE A 104 -42.69 11.18 -22.95
C PHE A 104 -43.63 12.33 -22.59
N HIS A 105 -43.29 13.07 -21.54
CA HIS A 105 -44.15 14.14 -20.99
C HIS A 105 -43.32 15.41 -20.73
N TYR A 106 -43.91 16.59 -20.90
CA TYR A 106 -43.25 17.89 -20.71
C TYR A 106 -42.47 18.04 -19.38
N ALA A 107 -42.99 17.45 -18.30
CA ALA A 107 -42.37 17.49 -16.98
C ALA A 107 -40.95 16.89 -16.96
N GLN A 108 -40.65 16.06 -17.97
CA GLN A 108 -39.39 15.35 -18.14
C GLN A 108 -38.47 16.03 -19.14
N MET A 109 -38.67 17.32 -19.42
CA MET A 109 -37.83 18.12 -20.29
C MET A 109 -36.89 19.03 -19.48
N PRO A 110 -35.59 18.66 -19.35
CA PRO A 110 -34.60 19.48 -18.66
C PRO A 110 -34.39 20.85 -19.30
N TYR A 111 -34.54 20.96 -20.62
CA TYR A 111 -34.39 22.23 -21.34
C TYR A 111 -35.44 22.32 -22.45
N ALA A 112 -36.43 23.20 -22.32
CA ALA A 112 -37.50 23.32 -23.31
C ALA A 112 -37.94 24.77 -23.55
N LEU A 113 -38.31 25.03 -24.81
CA LEU A 113 -39.11 26.17 -25.22
C LEU A 113 -40.57 25.77 -25.25
N TYR A 114 -41.41 26.55 -24.59
CA TYR A 114 -42.85 26.32 -24.52
C TYR A 114 -43.62 27.43 -25.21
N PHE A 115 -44.29 27.08 -26.30
CA PHE A 115 -45.17 27.95 -27.08
C PHE A 115 -46.58 27.90 -26.49
N HIS A 116 -47.07 29.05 -26.05
CA HIS A 116 -48.33 29.17 -25.31
C HIS A 116 -49.39 29.95 -26.10
N ASP A 117 -50.67 29.69 -25.80
CA ASP A 117 -51.85 30.32 -26.43
C ASP A 117 -51.89 31.86 -26.32
N ASN A 118 -51.28 32.42 -25.28
CA ASN A 118 -51.15 33.86 -25.05
C ASN A 118 -50.03 34.52 -25.86
N ARG A 119 -49.46 33.81 -26.85
CA ARG A 119 -48.42 34.25 -27.78
C ARG A 119 -47.04 34.46 -27.15
N TRP A 120 -46.83 33.99 -25.93
CA TRP A 120 -45.52 33.99 -25.29
C TRP A 120 -44.80 32.66 -25.49
N ILE A 121 -43.48 32.75 -25.61
CA ILE A 121 -42.56 31.64 -25.43
C ILE A 121 -42.02 31.71 -24.01
N TYR A 122 -42.17 30.61 -23.29
CA TYR A 122 -41.64 30.40 -21.94
C TYR A 122 -40.45 29.45 -22.03
N VAL A 123 -39.51 29.60 -21.10
CA VAL A 123 -38.45 28.61 -20.91
C VAL A 123 -38.84 27.70 -19.76
N TYR A 124 -38.75 26.39 -20.00
CA TYR A 124 -39.00 25.36 -19.01
C TYR A 124 -37.71 24.58 -18.76
N GLU A 125 -37.45 24.35 -17.48
CA GLU A 125 -36.29 23.58 -17.04
C GLU A 125 -36.72 22.59 -15.96
N ASN A 126 -36.51 21.30 -16.24
CA ASN A 126 -37.00 20.19 -15.42
C ASN A 126 -38.51 20.28 -15.14
N GLY A 127 -39.29 20.60 -16.18
CA GLY A 127 -40.73 20.78 -16.06
C GLY A 127 -41.17 22.04 -15.30
N GLN A 128 -40.25 22.91 -14.86
CA GLN A 128 -40.57 24.15 -14.13
C GLN A 128 -40.46 25.38 -15.04
N ASN A 129 -41.46 26.25 -14.97
CA ASN A 129 -41.50 27.50 -15.73
C ASN A 129 -40.49 28.53 -15.19
N ARG A 130 -39.63 29.09 -16.06
CA ARG A 130 -38.67 30.17 -15.74
C ARG A 130 -39.17 31.57 -16.12
N GLY A 131 -40.43 31.67 -16.54
CA GLY A 131 -41.13 32.90 -16.91
C GLY A 131 -41.19 33.15 -18.42
N ASN A 132 -42.00 34.13 -18.81
CA ASN A 132 -42.17 34.58 -20.20
C ASN A 132 -40.95 35.38 -20.62
N LYS A 133 -40.48 35.19 -21.85
CA LYS A 133 -39.24 35.83 -22.31
C LYS A 133 -39.37 36.55 -23.66
N VAL A 134 -40.10 35.98 -24.63
CA VAL A 134 -40.30 36.58 -25.97
C VAL A 134 -41.69 36.22 -26.52
N THR A 135 -42.24 37.04 -27.42
CA THR A 135 -43.50 36.76 -28.14
C THR A 135 -43.29 36.19 -29.54
N TYR A 136 -44.22 35.35 -30.02
CA TYR A 136 -44.22 34.81 -31.38
C TYR A 136 -45.55 35.09 -32.12
N THR A 137 -45.52 34.98 -33.45
CA THR A 137 -46.70 35.11 -34.33
C THR A 137 -47.12 33.74 -34.86
N LYS A 138 -48.41 33.38 -34.75
CA LYS A 138 -48.92 32.10 -35.27
C LYS A 138 -48.83 32.06 -36.79
N GLY A 139 -48.63 30.86 -37.33
CA GLY A 139 -48.52 30.64 -38.78
C GLY A 139 -47.18 31.08 -39.40
N VAL A 140 -46.33 31.77 -38.64
CA VAL A 140 -44.98 32.17 -39.03
C VAL A 140 -43.98 31.08 -38.63
N GLU A 141 -43.00 30.83 -39.48
CA GLU A 141 -41.90 29.89 -39.22
C GLU A 141 -40.78 30.59 -38.45
N TYR A 142 -40.24 29.91 -37.45
CA TYR A 142 -39.13 30.37 -36.65
C TYR A 142 -38.02 29.32 -36.64
N ASP A 143 -36.76 29.75 -36.72
CA ASP A 143 -35.65 28.91 -36.33
C ASP A 143 -35.43 29.10 -34.83
N VAL A 144 -35.38 28.01 -34.07
CA VAL A 144 -35.14 28.00 -32.62
C VAL A 144 -33.87 27.25 -32.28
N ARG A 145 -33.22 27.63 -31.17
CA ARG A 145 -31.96 27.04 -30.71
C ARG A 145 -31.89 26.94 -29.20
N ILE A 146 -31.40 25.81 -28.70
CA ILE A 146 -30.97 25.62 -27.32
C ILE A 146 -29.51 25.15 -27.34
N THR A 147 -28.60 25.97 -26.82
CA THR A 147 -27.16 25.65 -26.75
C THR A 147 -26.75 25.40 -25.30
N LEU A 148 -26.32 24.19 -24.99
CA LEU A 148 -25.82 23.80 -23.68
C LEU A 148 -24.45 24.45 -23.44
N LYS A 149 -24.23 24.99 -22.25
CA LYS A 149 -22.94 25.56 -21.80
C LYS A 149 -22.24 24.57 -20.88
N LYS A 150 -21.03 24.85 -20.37
CA LYS A 150 -20.43 24.08 -19.24
C LYS A 150 -21.44 23.88 -18.10
N ARG A 151 -22.12 24.97 -17.71
CA ARG A 151 -23.29 24.98 -16.80
C ARG A 151 -24.39 25.85 -17.37
N GLY A 152 -25.61 25.31 -17.50
CA GLY A 152 -26.71 26.06 -18.09
C GLY A 152 -26.98 25.78 -19.57
N ALA A 153 -27.91 26.55 -20.12
CA ALA A 153 -28.22 26.60 -21.54
C ALA A 153 -28.61 28.01 -21.98
N ARG A 154 -28.29 28.37 -23.22
CA ARG A 154 -28.79 29.55 -23.91
C ARG A 154 -29.95 29.16 -24.83
N TYR A 155 -31.01 29.95 -24.78
CA TYR A 155 -32.23 29.74 -25.56
C TYR A 155 -32.41 30.91 -26.52
N GLU A 156 -32.56 30.65 -27.81
CA GLU A 156 -32.58 31.67 -28.84
C GLU A 156 -33.63 31.37 -29.91
N ILE A 157 -34.09 32.43 -30.59
CA ILE A 157 -35.08 32.36 -31.67
C ILE A 157 -34.83 33.42 -32.73
N LYS A 158 -35.21 33.13 -33.98
CA LYS A 158 -35.33 34.11 -35.05
C LYS A 158 -36.44 33.73 -36.02
N GLU A 159 -37.02 34.71 -36.70
CA GLU A 159 -37.96 34.44 -37.79
C GLU A 159 -37.21 33.80 -38.96
N ALA A 160 -37.78 32.75 -39.56
CA ALA A 160 -37.11 31.99 -40.61
C ALA A 160 -36.71 32.90 -41.78
N GLY A 161 -35.47 32.75 -42.27
CA GLY A 161 -34.90 33.59 -43.34
C GLY A 161 -34.26 34.91 -42.87
N THR A 162 -34.27 35.21 -41.57
CA THR A 162 -33.52 36.34 -40.99
C THR A 162 -32.14 35.92 -40.47
N SER A 163 -31.22 36.87 -40.33
CA SER A 163 -29.82 36.60 -39.92
C SER A 163 -29.59 36.65 -38.41
N ASN A 164 -30.34 37.48 -37.67
CA ASN A 164 -30.03 37.78 -36.27
C ASN A 164 -30.85 36.93 -35.29
N TRP A 165 -30.16 36.19 -34.43
CA TRP A 165 -30.76 35.48 -33.31
C TRP A 165 -31.15 36.44 -32.19
N THR A 166 -32.33 36.24 -31.63
CA THR A 166 -32.81 36.91 -30.41
C THR A 166 -32.62 35.97 -29.22
N LEU A 167 -31.84 36.39 -28.23
CA LEU A 167 -31.72 35.66 -26.96
C LEU A 167 -33.05 35.70 -26.20
N ILE A 168 -33.61 34.53 -25.93
CA ILE A 168 -34.79 34.34 -25.08
C ILE A 168 -34.38 34.33 -23.62
N TYR A 169 -33.40 33.48 -23.27
CA TYR A 169 -32.95 33.30 -21.89
C TYR A 169 -31.54 32.71 -21.86
N ASP A 170 -30.76 33.11 -20.86
CA ASP A 170 -29.45 32.53 -20.56
C ASP A 170 -29.52 31.97 -19.13
N SER A 171 -29.48 30.65 -19.02
CA SER A 171 -29.68 29.92 -17.76
C SER A 171 -28.37 29.42 -17.18
N SER A 172 -28.33 29.19 -15.87
CA SER A 172 -27.26 28.44 -15.18
C SER A 172 -27.69 27.03 -14.74
N TYR A 173 -28.93 26.62 -15.01
CA TYR A 173 -29.47 25.31 -14.66
C TYR A 173 -28.80 24.17 -15.45
N SER A 174 -28.35 23.12 -14.77
CA SER A 174 -27.69 21.97 -15.40
C SER A 174 -28.43 20.66 -15.14
N TYR A 175 -28.38 19.75 -16.11
CA TYR A 175 -28.90 18.40 -16.04
C TYR A 175 -27.91 17.48 -16.74
N GLU A 176 -27.29 16.55 -16.00
CA GLU A 176 -26.17 15.72 -16.50
C GLU A 176 -26.59 14.29 -16.88
N GLY A 177 -27.89 13.99 -16.90
CA GLY A 177 -28.39 12.69 -17.35
C GLY A 177 -28.50 12.61 -18.88
N GLY A 178 -28.79 11.42 -19.39
CA GLY A 178 -28.97 11.20 -20.83
C GLY A 178 -30.08 12.07 -21.41
N LEU A 179 -29.80 12.69 -22.56
CA LEU A 179 -30.71 13.59 -23.26
C LEU A 179 -31.27 12.96 -24.53
N ARG A 180 -32.58 13.04 -24.68
CA ARG A 180 -33.29 12.88 -25.95
C ARG A 180 -33.69 14.25 -26.47
N ILE A 181 -33.95 14.35 -27.76
CA ILE A 181 -34.42 15.59 -28.40
C ILE A 181 -35.79 15.37 -29.00
N GLY A 182 -36.64 16.39 -28.97
CA GLY A 182 -37.98 16.27 -29.53
C GLY A 182 -38.98 17.29 -29.02
N ALA A 183 -40.25 16.92 -29.13
CA ALA A 183 -41.38 17.75 -28.77
C ALA A 183 -42.52 16.94 -28.15
N ASP A 184 -43.27 17.61 -27.28
CA ASP A 184 -44.55 17.17 -26.74
C ASP A 184 -45.58 18.27 -27.05
N VAL A 185 -46.80 17.91 -27.47
CA VAL A 185 -47.80 18.86 -27.99
C VAL A 185 -49.14 18.58 -27.36
N TYR A 186 -49.55 19.43 -26.41
CA TYR A 186 -50.85 19.33 -25.76
C TYR A 186 -51.99 19.78 -26.68
N GLY A 187 -51.85 20.91 -27.39
CA GLY A 187 -52.96 21.50 -28.15
C GLY A 187 -52.50 22.30 -29.38
N ASN A 188 -53.33 22.26 -30.42
CA ASN A 188 -53.04 22.76 -31.77
C ASN A 188 -51.93 21.93 -32.49
N VAL A 189 -51.41 22.42 -33.61
CA VAL A 189 -50.45 21.71 -34.47
C VAL A 189 -49.08 22.37 -34.38
N LEU A 190 -48.06 21.57 -34.05
CA LEU A 190 -46.66 21.93 -34.18
C LEU A 190 -46.12 21.31 -35.46
N GLU A 191 -45.70 22.16 -36.41
CA GLU A 191 -44.94 21.75 -37.57
C GLU A 191 -43.45 21.92 -37.27
N MET A 192 -42.65 20.93 -37.61
CA MET A 192 -41.20 20.93 -37.41
C MET A 192 -40.48 20.46 -38.67
N ASP A 193 -39.34 21.10 -38.92
CA ASP A 193 -38.46 20.81 -40.05
C ASP A 193 -37.01 21.14 -39.66
N ASP A 194 -36.04 20.67 -40.41
CA ASP A 194 -34.62 21.05 -40.32
C ASP A 194 -34.04 20.93 -38.89
N ILE A 195 -34.34 19.81 -38.22
CA ILE A 195 -33.82 19.55 -36.87
C ILE A 195 -32.36 19.15 -36.96
N ARG A 196 -31.52 19.81 -36.16
CA ARG A 196 -30.07 19.61 -36.14
C ARG A 196 -29.59 19.60 -34.70
N LEU A 197 -28.82 18.57 -34.34
CA LEU A 197 -28.05 18.53 -33.12
C LEU A 197 -26.57 18.63 -33.48
N GLN A 198 -25.89 19.67 -33.02
CA GLN A 198 -24.52 20.00 -33.45
C GLN A 198 -23.65 20.49 -32.28
N MET A 199 -22.36 20.18 -32.31
CA MET A 199 -21.40 20.63 -31.29
C MET A 199 -20.63 21.87 -31.75
N PHE A 200 -20.44 22.81 -30.82
CA PHE A 200 -19.61 24.01 -30.98
C PHE A 200 -18.50 24.07 -29.90
N ARG A 201 -17.33 24.59 -30.27
CA ARG A 201 -16.22 24.87 -29.35
C ARG A 201 -15.60 26.23 -29.68
N GLU A 202 -15.30 27.04 -28.68
CA GLU A 202 -14.67 28.36 -28.85
C GLU A 202 -13.20 28.32 -28.44
N GLY A 203 -12.36 29.08 -29.14
CA GLY A 203 -10.94 29.25 -28.79
C GLY A 203 -9.96 28.89 -29.92
N PRO A 204 -8.72 29.43 -29.87
CA PRO A 204 -7.70 29.20 -30.88
C PRO A 204 -7.20 27.75 -30.89
N VAL A 205 -7.21 27.09 -29.73
CA VAL A 205 -6.86 25.66 -29.58
C VAL A 205 -8.00 24.98 -28.83
N ILE A 206 -8.45 23.84 -29.33
CA ILE A 206 -9.49 23.03 -28.70
C ILE A 206 -9.10 21.55 -28.67
N SER A 207 -9.53 20.85 -27.61
CA SER A 207 -9.50 19.40 -27.52
C SER A 207 -10.91 18.81 -27.59
N VAL A 208 -11.03 17.64 -28.22
CA VAL A 208 -12.27 16.86 -28.32
C VAL A 208 -11.93 15.39 -28.23
N ASP A 209 -12.51 14.71 -27.24
CA ASP A 209 -12.33 13.28 -27.04
C ASP A 209 -13.39 12.49 -27.81
N TYR A 210 -12.97 11.42 -28.44
CA TYR A 210 -13.84 10.53 -29.20
C TYR A 210 -13.75 9.13 -28.63
N ARG A 211 -14.90 8.55 -28.27
CA ARG A 211 -14.96 7.20 -27.66
C ARG A 211 -15.26 6.08 -28.66
N ARG A 212 -15.38 6.39 -29.95
CA ARG A 212 -15.70 5.43 -31.02
C ARG A 212 -15.09 5.86 -32.35
N PRO A 213 -14.76 4.88 -33.23
CA PRO A 213 -14.39 5.13 -34.61
C PRO A 213 -15.45 5.96 -35.34
N GLN A 214 -15.04 7.08 -35.93
CA GLN A 214 -15.92 7.94 -36.72
C GLN A 214 -15.11 8.91 -37.57
N VAL A 215 -15.70 9.36 -38.68
CA VAL A 215 -15.20 10.47 -39.49
C VAL A 215 -16.10 11.67 -39.21
N ARG A 216 -15.51 12.80 -38.84
CA ARG A 216 -16.21 14.06 -38.56
C ARG A 216 -15.60 15.16 -39.41
N GLU A 217 -16.41 15.87 -40.19
CA GLU A 217 -15.98 17.18 -40.69
C GLU A 217 -16.01 18.18 -39.54
N VAL A 218 -14.99 19.03 -39.48
CA VAL A 218 -14.88 20.12 -38.53
C VAL A 218 -14.58 21.39 -39.29
N THR A 219 -15.43 22.39 -39.11
CA THR A 219 -15.31 23.71 -39.71
C THR A 219 -14.92 24.74 -38.65
N LEU A 220 -13.78 25.37 -38.83
CA LEU A 220 -13.38 26.57 -38.11
C LEU A 220 -14.01 27.79 -38.79
N ARG A 221 -14.57 28.69 -37.98
CA ARG A 221 -14.84 30.08 -38.32
C ARG A 221 -13.96 30.99 -37.47
N VAL A 222 -13.30 31.96 -38.10
CA VAL A 222 -12.62 33.06 -37.42
C VAL A 222 -13.29 34.39 -37.76
N ARG A 223 -13.28 35.33 -36.80
CA ARG A 223 -13.75 36.70 -37.02
C ARG A 223 -12.70 37.73 -36.68
N ASP A 224 -12.59 38.79 -37.48
CA ASP A 224 -11.81 39.97 -37.14
C ASP A 224 -12.58 40.89 -36.15
N HIS A 225 -11.94 41.98 -35.70
CA HIS A 225 -12.58 42.98 -34.84
C HIS A 225 -13.67 43.83 -35.55
N ALA A 226 -13.78 43.73 -36.88
CA ALA A 226 -14.86 44.31 -37.67
C ALA A 226 -16.00 43.31 -37.93
N LEU A 227 -15.95 42.12 -37.32
CA LEU A 227 -16.89 41.01 -37.46
C LEU A 227 -16.96 40.40 -38.87
N GLN A 228 -15.93 40.57 -39.69
CA GLN A 228 -15.76 39.86 -40.96
C GLN A 228 -15.34 38.42 -40.68
N GLU A 229 -15.91 37.47 -41.41
CA GLU A 229 -15.75 36.04 -41.13
C GLU A 229 -14.91 35.34 -42.21
N SER A 230 -14.06 34.38 -41.81
CA SER A 230 -13.38 33.44 -42.70
C SER A 230 -13.57 32.01 -42.18
N PHE A 231 -13.57 31.04 -43.08
CA PHE A 231 -13.86 29.64 -42.77
C PHE A 231 -12.79 28.71 -43.32
N ALA A 232 -12.46 27.66 -42.56
CA ALA A 232 -11.64 26.54 -43.00
C ALA A 232 -12.25 25.25 -42.48
N SER A 233 -12.20 24.18 -43.28
CA SER A 233 -12.74 22.88 -42.87
C SER A 233 -11.66 21.80 -42.98
N THR A 234 -11.72 20.84 -42.08
CA THR A 234 -10.89 19.63 -42.07
C THR A 234 -11.73 18.43 -41.67
N THR A 235 -11.22 17.22 -41.86
CA THR A 235 -11.85 16.01 -41.36
C THR A 235 -11.00 15.41 -40.24
N VAL A 236 -11.66 15.05 -39.14
CA VAL A 236 -11.07 14.22 -38.10
C VAL A 236 -11.50 12.79 -38.38
N THR A 237 -10.52 11.92 -38.61
CA THR A 237 -10.75 10.49 -38.83
C THR A 237 -10.23 9.74 -37.61
N ILE A 238 -11.13 9.09 -36.89
CA ILE A 238 -10.82 8.10 -35.86
C ILE A 238 -11.03 6.74 -36.52
N ASN A 239 -9.94 6.05 -36.85
CA ASN A 239 -10.02 4.72 -37.46
C ASN A 239 -10.12 3.64 -36.37
N ASP A 240 -10.89 2.61 -36.66
CA ASP A 240 -10.82 1.29 -36.01
C ASP A 240 -9.73 0.50 -36.75
N ASP A 241 -8.63 0.15 -36.09
CA ASP A 241 -7.59 -0.70 -36.65
C ASP A 241 -7.85 -2.20 -36.45
N GLY A 242 -8.97 -2.55 -35.80
CA GLY A 242 -9.39 -3.91 -35.50
C GLY A 242 -9.18 -4.26 -34.02
N PRO A 243 -9.59 -5.46 -33.59
CA PRO A 243 -9.35 -5.88 -32.21
C PRO A 243 -7.84 -6.05 -31.93
N PRO A 244 -7.44 -5.88 -30.65
CA PRO A 244 -6.08 -6.19 -30.23
C PRO A 244 -5.77 -7.68 -30.47
N VAL A 245 -4.51 -8.07 -30.38
CA VAL A 245 -4.08 -9.47 -30.36
C VAL A 245 -3.67 -9.84 -28.95
N ALA A 246 -4.46 -10.70 -28.30
CA ALA A 246 -4.13 -11.26 -27.00
C ALA A 246 -3.01 -12.29 -27.14
N ALA A 247 -1.87 -12.04 -26.49
CA ALA A 247 -0.80 -13.03 -26.38
C ALA A 247 -0.64 -13.41 -24.91
N ILE A 248 -1.10 -14.61 -24.59
CA ILE A 248 -0.98 -15.21 -23.27
C ILE A 248 0.21 -16.16 -23.28
N GLY A 249 1.15 -16.01 -22.34
CA GLY A 249 2.26 -16.94 -22.21
C GLY A 249 1.85 -18.37 -21.84
N GLY A 250 2.83 -19.18 -21.44
CA GLY A 250 2.63 -20.56 -21.00
C GLY A 250 2.77 -21.62 -22.12
N PRO A 251 2.32 -22.88 -21.88
CA PRO A 251 1.67 -23.35 -20.65
C PRO A 251 2.59 -23.20 -19.44
N TYR A 252 1.99 -23.01 -18.26
CA TYR A 252 2.69 -22.82 -17.00
C TYR A 252 2.65 -24.11 -16.17
N GLN A 253 3.61 -24.23 -15.27
CA GLN A 253 3.65 -25.28 -14.26
C GLN A 253 4.05 -24.65 -12.93
N ALA A 254 3.43 -25.09 -11.83
CA ALA A 254 3.75 -24.61 -10.49
C ALA A 254 3.48 -25.67 -9.43
N GLU A 255 4.02 -25.45 -8.24
CA GLU A 255 3.59 -26.17 -7.06
C GLU A 255 2.33 -25.53 -6.45
N VAL A 256 1.48 -26.34 -5.83
CA VAL A 256 0.45 -25.85 -4.92
C VAL A 256 1.06 -24.89 -3.89
N GLY A 257 0.42 -23.75 -3.63
CA GLY A 257 0.91 -22.74 -2.68
C GLY A 257 2.04 -21.82 -3.18
N SER A 258 2.66 -22.11 -4.34
CA SER A 258 3.75 -21.30 -4.90
C SER A 258 3.26 -20.25 -5.88
N LEU A 259 3.90 -19.06 -5.86
CA LEU A 259 3.51 -17.92 -6.68
C LEU A 259 3.96 -18.07 -8.13
N ILE A 260 3.07 -17.76 -9.07
CA ILE A 260 3.32 -17.75 -10.51
C ILE A 260 3.17 -16.32 -11.03
N THR A 261 4.14 -15.85 -11.80
CA THR A 261 4.00 -14.62 -12.60
C THR A 261 3.54 -14.97 -14.01
N PHE A 262 2.38 -14.49 -14.38
CA PHE A 262 1.84 -14.62 -15.74
C PHE A 262 2.42 -13.53 -16.64
N ASP A 263 2.46 -13.77 -17.95
CA ASP A 263 3.02 -12.83 -18.92
C ASP A 263 2.08 -12.65 -20.11
N GLY A 264 1.43 -11.50 -20.13
CA GLY A 264 0.61 -11.01 -21.23
C GLY A 264 1.27 -9.89 -22.03
N SER A 265 2.53 -9.53 -21.72
CA SER A 265 3.20 -8.37 -22.31
C SER A 265 3.54 -8.57 -23.79
N GLY A 266 3.35 -9.77 -24.33
CA GLY A 266 3.43 -10.03 -25.76
C GLY A 266 2.18 -9.58 -26.54
N SER A 267 1.12 -9.16 -25.85
CA SER A 267 -0.11 -8.70 -26.49
C SER A 267 0.15 -7.39 -27.25
N SER A 268 -0.49 -7.22 -28.39
CA SER A 268 -0.20 -6.09 -29.28
C SER A 268 -1.48 -5.50 -29.87
N ASP A 269 -1.47 -4.19 -30.03
CA ASP A 269 -2.47 -3.45 -30.79
C ASP A 269 -1.79 -2.25 -31.48
N ALA A 270 -2.30 -1.81 -32.63
CA ALA A 270 -1.68 -0.70 -33.37
C ALA A 270 -2.03 0.69 -32.79
N THR A 271 -3.08 0.81 -31.99
CA THR A 271 -3.41 2.00 -31.17
C THR A 271 -3.04 1.85 -29.70
N GLY A 272 -2.66 0.64 -29.28
CA GLY A 272 -2.20 0.32 -27.93
C GLY A 272 -3.28 -0.33 -27.07
N ILE A 273 -2.84 -1.15 -26.11
CA ILE A 273 -3.73 -1.87 -25.20
C ILE A 273 -4.04 -1.01 -23.98
N GLN A 274 -5.31 -0.89 -23.65
CA GLN A 274 -5.82 -0.14 -22.51
C GLN A 274 -5.92 -1.02 -21.24
N PHE A 275 -6.45 -2.25 -21.38
CA PHE A 275 -6.69 -3.14 -20.24
C PHE A 275 -6.19 -4.55 -20.49
N TYR A 276 -5.71 -5.18 -19.42
CA TYR A 276 -5.38 -6.60 -19.34
C TYR A 276 -6.20 -7.21 -18.20
N ASP A 277 -7.09 -8.13 -18.52
CA ASP A 277 -8.01 -8.79 -17.60
C ASP A 277 -7.74 -10.30 -17.59
N TRP A 278 -7.37 -10.83 -16.44
CA TRP A 278 -7.03 -12.26 -16.28
C TRP A 278 -8.07 -12.99 -15.45
N THR A 279 -8.36 -14.24 -15.80
CA THR A 279 -9.03 -15.20 -14.91
C THR A 279 -8.19 -16.47 -14.83
N PHE A 280 -7.92 -16.96 -13.62
CA PHE A 280 -6.98 -18.07 -13.41
C PHE A 280 -7.62 -19.46 -13.45
N GLY A 281 -8.94 -19.55 -13.61
CA GLY A 281 -9.65 -20.82 -13.76
C GLY A 281 -9.86 -21.60 -12.47
N ASP A 282 -9.30 -21.14 -11.34
CA ASP A 282 -9.73 -21.54 -10.01
C ASP A 282 -10.95 -20.72 -9.57
N THR A 283 -11.85 -21.39 -8.86
CA THR A 283 -13.07 -20.78 -8.32
C THR A 283 -12.93 -20.69 -6.81
N THR A 284 -13.19 -19.53 -6.25
CA THR A 284 -13.47 -19.42 -4.82
C THR A 284 -14.91 -19.92 -4.58
N GLY A 285 -15.09 -20.81 -3.61
CA GLY A 285 -16.37 -21.48 -3.35
C GLY A 285 -16.20 -22.98 -3.10
N GLY A 286 -15.99 -23.35 -1.84
CA GLY A 286 -16.23 -24.73 -1.40
C GLY A 286 -17.67 -25.17 -1.73
N PRO A 287 -17.92 -26.47 -1.94
CA PRO A 287 -19.28 -26.97 -2.09
C PRO A 287 -20.08 -26.67 -0.82
N ASP A 288 -21.27 -26.07 -0.95
CA ASP A 288 -22.21 -26.05 0.18
C ASP A 288 -22.68 -27.49 0.51
N ASP A 289 -23.17 -27.72 1.73
CA ASP A 289 -23.70 -29.02 2.19
C ASP A 289 -24.87 -29.55 1.32
N THR A 290 -25.36 -28.77 0.36
CA THR A 290 -26.41 -29.14 -0.60
C THR A 290 -25.90 -29.42 -2.02
N GLY A 291 -24.59 -29.33 -2.25
CA GLY A 291 -23.96 -29.54 -3.55
C GLY A 291 -24.23 -28.44 -4.57
N ASN A 292 -24.67 -27.26 -4.11
CA ASN A 292 -24.83 -26.09 -4.96
C ASN A 292 -23.52 -25.28 -4.95
N ARG A 293 -23.02 -24.93 -6.14
CA ARG A 293 -21.89 -24.00 -6.26
C ARG A 293 -22.42 -22.60 -5.92
N SER A 294 -21.96 -22.01 -4.81
CA SER A 294 -22.05 -20.56 -4.60
C SER A 294 -21.35 -19.86 -5.78
N ALA A 295 -21.76 -18.62 -6.10
CA ALA A 295 -21.34 -17.93 -7.31
C ALA A 295 -19.81 -18.03 -7.51
N ASN A 296 -19.38 -18.78 -8.53
CA ASN A 296 -17.97 -18.87 -8.94
C ASN A 296 -17.45 -17.45 -9.20
N LEU A 297 -16.76 -16.84 -8.23
CA LEU A 297 -15.99 -15.62 -8.46
C LEU A 297 -14.60 -16.08 -8.88
N PRO A 298 -14.21 -15.94 -10.16
CA PRO A 298 -12.83 -16.22 -10.54
C PRO A 298 -11.92 -15.19 -9.86
N TYR A 299 -10.74 -15.61 -9.39
CA TYR A 299 -9.67 -14.66 -9.09
C TYR A 299 -9.36 -13.84 -10.35
N ILE A 300 -9.30 -12.52 -10.21
CA ILE A 300 -9.08 -11.60 -11.34
C ILE A 300 -7.71 -10.95 -11.17
N GLY A 301 -6.83 -11.16 -12.15
CA GLY A 301 -5.58 -10.43 -12.29
C GLY A 301 -5.75 -9.22 -13.21
N LYS A 302 -5.02 -8.15 -12.91
CA LYS A 302 -4.95 -6.95 -13.75
C LYS A 302 -3.50 -6.68 -14.18
N GLY A 303 -3.34 -5.99 -15.31
CA GLY A 303 -2.03 -5.62 -15.83
C GLY A 303 -1.36 -6.70 -16.68
N ALA A 304 -0.23 -6.36 -17.30
CA ALA A 304 0.43 -7.24 -18.26
C ALA A 304 1.12 -8.44 -17.59
N ARG A 305 1.51 -8.34 -16.31
CA ARG A 305 2.26 -9.38 -15.58
C ARG A 305 1.71 -9.64 -14.16
N PRO A 306 0.47 -10.12 -14.01
CA PRO A 306 -0.09 -10.38 -12.68
C PRO A 306 0.55 -11.62 -12.03
N GLN A 307 0.46 -11.70 -10.70
CA GLN A 307 0.87 -12.86 -9.92
C GLN A 307 -0.36 -13.60 -9.36
N HIS A 308 -0.30 -14.93 -9.31
CA HIS A 308 -1.34 -15.78 -8.72
C HIS A 308 -0.75 -17.10 -8.23
N PHE A 309 -1.39 -17.75 -7.25
CA PHE A 309 -1.01 -19.08 -6.76
C PHE A 309 -2.26 -19.93 -6.54
N TYR A 310 -2.11 -21.25 -6.56
CA TYR A 310 -3.22 -22.18 -6.44
C TYR A 310 -3.15 -22.95 -5.13
N GLN A 311 -4.25 -23.01 -4.39
CA GLN A 311 -4.34 -23.73 -3.11
C GLN A 311 -4.59 -25.24 -3.27
N SER A 312 -4.75 -25.73 -4.50
CA SER A 312 -4.98 -27.15 -4.79
C SER A 312 -4.27 -27.58 -6.06
N THR A 313 -3.86 -28.84 -6.10
CA THR A 313 -3.30 -29.45 -7.30
C THR A 313 -4.37 -29.67 -8.36
N GLY A 314 -3.98 -29.59 -9.63
CA GLY A 314 -4.89 -29.70 -10.76
C GLY A 314 -4.41 -28.95 -11.99
N THR A 315 -5.15 -29.09 -13.09
CA THR A 315 -4.95 -28.29 -14.30
C THR A 315 -6.01 -27.20 -14.34
N TYR A 316 -5.58 -25.95 -14.48
CA TYR A 316 -6.44 -24.78 -14.49
C TYR A 316 -6.35 -24.05 -15.83
N ASP A 317 -7.51 -23.62 -16.36
CA ASP A 317 -7.60 -22.83 -17.60
C ASP A 317 -7.47 -21.34 -17.27
N VAL A 318 -6.35 -20.74 -17.67
CA VAL A 318 -6.09 -19.32 -17.50
C VAL A 318 -6.48 -18.57 -18.76
N THR A 319 -7.23 -17.49 -18.59
CA THR A 319 -7.75 -16.65 -19.69
C THR A 319 -7.23 -15.22 -19.52
N LEU A 320 -6.68 -14.64 -20.58
CA LEU A 320 -6.32 -13.23 -20.70
C LEU A 320 -7.27 -12.59 -21.71
N THR A 321 -7.97 -11.53 -21.32
CA THR A 321 -8.69 -10.64 -22.21
C THR A 321 -7.95 -9.30 -22.25
N VAL A 322 -7.53 -8.87 -23.44
CA VAL A 322 -6.98 -7.54 -23.65
C VAL A 322 -8.00 -6.65 -24.33
N THR A 323 -8.10 -5.41 -23.90
CA THR A 323 -8.99 -4.40 -24.49
C THR A 323 -8.15 -3.23 -24.98
N ASP A 324 -8.36 -2.79 -26.23
CA ASP A 324 -7.67 -1.66 -26.83
C ASP A 324 -8.31 -0.31 -26.45
N ASN A 325 -7.73 0.79 -26.93
CA ASN A 325 -8.24 2.14 -26.72
C ASN A 325 -9.56 2.45 -27.46
N ALA A 326 -9.94 1.63 -28.45
CA ALA A 326 -11.20 1.73 -29.17
C ALA A 326 -12.34 0.94 -28.47
N GLY A 327 -12.02 0.20 -27.42
CA GLY A 327 -12.92 -0.68 -26.68
C GLY A 327 -13.15 -2.03 -27.35
N ASN A 328 -12.38 -2.38 -28.38
CA ASN A 328 -12.36 -3.74 -28.91
C ASN A 328 -11.57 -4.62 -27.94
N SER A 329 -11.89 -5.92 -27.93
CA SER A 329 -11.18 -6.88 -27.09
C SER A 329 -10.87 -8.16 -27.84
N ASP A 330 -9.81 -8.83 -27.40
CA ASP A 330 -9.44 -10.18 -27.81
C ASP A 330 -9.08 -11.00 -26.57
N THR A 331 -9.27 -12.31 -26.67
CA THR A 331 -9.09 -13.24 -25.55
C THR A 331 -8.22 -14.42 -25.95
N ALA A 332 -7.22 -14.73 -25.13
CA ALA A 332 -6.39 -15.92 -25.26
C ALA A 332 -6.48 -16.79 -24.01
N THR A 333 -6.25 -18.10 -24.18
CA THR A 333 -6.29 -19.09 -23.08
C THR A 333 -5.03 -19.94 -23.06
N THR A 334 -4.61 -20.34 -21.87
CA THR A 334 -3.47 -21.23 -21.59
C THR A 334 -3.79 -22.09 -20.38
N THR A 335 -2.92 -23.06 -20.05
CA THR A 335 -3.12 -23.93 -18.88
C THR A 335 -2.02 -23.72 -17.85
N VAL A 336 -2.38 -23.92 -16.58
CA VAL A 336 -1.43 -24.11 -15.48
C VAL A 336 -1.60 -25.52 -14.95
N ASP A 337 -0.52 -26.30 -14.94
CA ASP A 337 -0.47 -27.58 -14.22
C ASP A 337 0.12 -27.37 -12.82
N VAL A 338 -0.73 -27.49 -11.80
CA VAL A 338 -0.37 -27.37 -10.38
C VAL A 338 -0.11 -28.75 -9.80
N VAL A 339 1.13 -28.97 -9.35
CA VAL A 339 1.64 -30.25 -8.86
C VAL A 339 2.11 -30.15 -7.41
N VAL A 340 2.57 -31.26 -6.85
CA VAL A 340 3.46 -31.26 -5.67
C VAL A 340 4.86 -31.52 -6.21
N GLY A 341 5.80 -30.65 -5.88
CA GLY A 341 7.20 -30.71 -6.30
C GLY A 341 8.02 -31.70 -5.47
N ASP A 342 9.33 -31.66 -5.68
CA ASP A 342 10.27 -32.33 -4.78
C ASP A 342 10.42 -31.50 -3.47
N PRO A 343 10.68 -32.11 -2.31
CA PRO A 343 10.89 -31.35 -1.07
C PRO A 343 12.04 -30.34 -1.19
N PRO A 344 11.99 -29.21 -0.46
CA PRO A 344 13.02 -28.19 -0.52
C PRO A 344 14.33 -28.69 0.08
N VAL A 345 15.42 -27.97 -0.20
CA VAL A 345 16.75 -28.19 0.40
C VAL A 345 17.16 -26.94 1.15
N ALA A 346 17.22 -27.04 2.48
CA ALA A 346 17.72 -25.98 3.33
C ALA A 346 19.25 -25.81 3.18
N ASP A 347 19.70 -24.57 3.12
CA ASP A 347 21.10 -24.17 3.27
C ASP A 347 21.16 -23.05 4.31
N ALA A 348 21.58 -23.39 5.53
CA ALA A 348 21.68 -22.47 6.64
C ALA A 348 22.88 -21.52 6.52
N GLY A 349 23.76 -21.70 5.53
CA GLY A 349 24.95 -20.89 5.30
C GLY A 349 25.99 -20.99 6.43
N GLY A 350 26.77 -19.93 6.59
CA GLY A 350 27.80 -19.80 7.62
C GLY A 350 29.10 -20.59 7.37
N PRO A 351 29.94 -20.81 8.41
CA PRO A 351 29.74 -20.40 9.80
C PRO A 351 29.67 -18.87 9.95
N TYR A 352 28.92 -18.40 10.95
CA TYR A 352 28.75 -16.97 11.25
C TYR A 352 29.58 -16.56 12.46
N GLU A 353 29.83 -15.25 12.58
CA GLU A 353 30.45 -14.64 13.76
C GLU A 353 29.51 -13.59 14.35
N ALA A 354 29.42 -13.54 15.68
CA ALA A 354 28.74 -12.48 16.44
C ALA A 354 29.71 -11.87 17.45
N GLY A 355 29.49 -10.63 17.85
CA GLY A 355 30.22 -10.05 18.98
C GLY A 355 29.61 -10.51 20.30
N ALA A 356 30.43 -11.05 21.21
CA ALA A 356 29.97 -11.46 22.53
C ALA A 356 29.38 -10.29 23.34
N GLY A 357 28.05 -10.17 23.37
CA GLY A 357 27.37 -9.01 23.99
C GLY A 357 27.51 -7.70 23.21
N GLY A 358 27.98 -7.77 21.95
CA GLY A 358 28.18 -6.62 21.07
C GLY A 358 27.33 -6.70 19.79
N PRO A 359 27.93 -6.71 18.58
CA PRO A 359 27.19 -6.77 17.31
C PRO A 359 26.48 -8.11 17.02
N PRO A 360 25.32 -8.08 16.33
CA PRO A 360 24.57 -9.29 15.97
C PRO A 360 25.26 -10.12 14.89
N ALA A 361 24.86 -11.39 14.76
CA ALA A 361 25.09 -12.15 13.54
C ALA A 361 23.94 -11.92 12.55
N TYR A 362 24.29 -11.78 11.27
CA TYR A 362 23.35 -11.69 10.15
C TYR A 362 23.32 -13.02 9.40
N PHE A 363 22.14 -13.61 9.29
CA PHE A 363 21.94 -14.90 8.64
C PHE A 363 21.45 -14.71 7.21
N ASP A 364 21.70 -15.70 6.35
CA ASP A 364 21.26 -15.65 4.95
C ASP A 364 20.92 -17.07 4.46
N GLY A 365 19.63 -17.37 4.43
CA GLY A 365 19.11 -18.65 3.99
C GLY A 365 18.82 -18.72 2.49
N ARG A 366 19.09 -17.66 1.71
CA ARG A 366 18.68 -17.56 0.29
C ARG A 366 19.36 -18.56 -0.64
N ASN A 367 20.40 -19.25 -0.19
CA ASN A 367 21.01 -20.35 -0.93
C ASN A 367 20.19 -21.65 -0.85
N SER A 368 19.19 -21.70 0.05
CA SER A 368 18.20 -22.78 0.06
C SER A 368 17.48 -22.84 -1.28
N SER A 369 17.17 -24.04 -1.73
CA SER A 369 16.65 -24.27 -3.09
C SER A 369 15.43 -25.18 -3.07
N ASP A 370 14.52 -24.92 -3.99
CA ASP A 370 13.33 -25.73 -4.26
C ASP A 370 13.02 -25.68 -5.76
N ASP A 371 12.30 -26.65 -6.31
CA ASP A 371 11.96 -26.69 -7.74
C ASP A 371 10.89 -25.65 -8.14
N PHE A 372 10.09 -25.17 -7.19
CA PHE A 372 9.07 -24.13 -7.37
C PHE A 372 9.22 -22.91 -6.42
N GLY A 373 10.13 -22.98 -5.46
CA GLY A 373 10.52 -21.87 -4.60
C GLY A 373 10.12 -22.08 -3.14
N ILE A 374 10.79 -21.34 -2.25
CA ILE A 374 10.57 -21.43 -0.81
C ILE A 374 9.59 -20.35 -0.38
N VAL A 375 8.56 -20.74 0.39
CA VAL A 375 7.52 -19.83 0.89
C VAL A 375 7.78 -19.38 2.32
N GLU A 376 8.59 -20.11 3.09
CA GLU A 376 8.93 -19.72 4.46
C GLU A 376 10.36 -20.12 4.87
N TYR A 377 10.98 -19.25 5.67
CA TYR A 377 12.26 -19.49 6.35
C TYR A 377 12.04 -19.28 7.84
N ARG A 378 12.37 -20.28 8.66
CA ARG A 378 12.24 -20.27 10.12
C ARG A 378 13.60 -20.51 10.75
N TRP A 379 13.98 -19.66 11.67
CA TRP A 379 15.26 -19.73 12.37
C TRP A 379 15.05 -19.97 13.86
N ASP A 380 15.72 -20.99 14.36
CA ASP A 380 15.93 -21.28 15.79
C ASP A 380 17.40 -20.97 16.09
N PHE A 381 17.63 -20.00 16.97
CA PHE A 381 18.95 -19.54 17.38
C PHE A 381 19.41 -20.18 18.70
N ASP A 382 18.53 -20.91 19.39
CA ASP A 382 18.79 -21.50 20.69
C ASP A 382 18.09 -22.86 20.93
N ALA A 383 18.56 -23.90 20.25
CA ALA A 383 18.16 -25.32 20.31
C ALA A 383 18.04 -26.03 21.70
N GLY A 384 18.14 -25.31 22.82
CA GLY A 384 17.82 -25.76 24.18
C GLY A 384 16.70 -24.97 24.86
N VAL A 385 16.08 -24.01 24.18
CA VAL A 385 14.87 -23.29 24.62
C VAL A 385 13.68 -23.85 23.85
N ASP A 386 12.52 -23.81 24.49
CA ASP A 386 11.25 -24.17 23.89
C ASP A 386 10.40 -22.91 23.97
N SER A 387 10.61 -22.01 23.02
CA SER A 387 10.04 -20.66 23.04
C SER A 387 8.53 -20.64 22.89
N ASP A 388 7.92 -21.66 22.26
CA ASP A 388 6.48 -21.79 22.07
C ASP A 388 5.78 -22.73 23.09
N GLY A 389 6.56 -23.52 23.84
CA GLY A 389 6.09 -24.38 24.92
C GLY A 389 5.43 -25.68 24.46
N ASP A 390 5.67 -26.13 23.23
CA ASP A 390 5.07 -27.33 22.64
C ASP A 390 5.78 -28.64 23.05
N GLY A 391 6.92 -28.55 23.73
CA GLY A 391 7.75 -29.66 24.19
C GLY A 391 8.79 -30.16 23.17
N ASN A 392 8.94 -29.48 22.03
CA ASN A 392 9.93 -29.75 21.01
C ASN A 392 10.92 -28.56 20.91
N PHE A 393 12.20 -28.82 21.21
CA PHE A 393 13.23 -27.79 21.39
C PHE A 393 14.03 -27.51 20.11
N VAL A 394 13.60 -28.04 18.97
CA VAL A 394 14.35 -27.97 17.69
C VAL A 394 13.48 -27.51 16.52
N ASN A 395 12.23 -27.12 16.79
CA ASN A 395 11.27 -26.58 15.83
C ASN A 395 10.71 -25.23 16.29
N ASP A 396 11.30 -24.62 17.31
CA ASP A 396 10.93 -23.29 17.75
C ASP A 396 11.33 -22.26 16.70
N ILE A 397 10.66 -21.13 16.76
CA ILE A 397 10.82 -20.05 15.79
C ILE A 397 11.22 -18.82 16.57
N ASP A 398 12.48 -18.42 16.46
CA ASP A 398 12.96 -17.15 17.03
C ASP A 398 12.86 -16.02 16.03
N ALA A 399 13.07 -16.33 14.75
CA ALA A 399 12.90 -15.39 13.65
C ALA A 399 12.38 -16.07 12.39
N VAL A 400 11.78 -15.24 11.53
CA VAL A 400 11.33 -15.62 10.19
C VAL A 400 11.96 -14.73 9.14
N GLY A 401 11.95 -15.22 7.91
CA GLY A 401 12.47 -14.52 6.75
C GLY A 401 13.86 -15.02 6.35
N ALA A 402 14.24 -14.73 5.10
CA ALA A 402 15.48 -15.26 4.53
C ALA A 402 16.75 -14.61 5.11
N ARG A 403 16.65 -13.40 5.68
CA ARG A 403 17.79 -12.60 6.17
C ARG A 403 17.55 -11.99 7.56
N PRO A 404 17.30 -12.80 8.61
CA PRO A 404 17.15 -12.28 9.95
C PRO A 404 18.52 -11.96 10.58
N PHE A 405 18.49 -11.34 11.74
CA PHE A 405 19.66 -11.16 12.59
C PHE A 405 19.34 -11.53 14.03
N HIS A 406 20.36 -11.92 14.79
CA HIS A 406 20.23 -12.23 16.22
C HIS A 406 21.46 -11.76 17.00
N THR A 407 21.24 -11.21 18.19
CA THR A 407 22.31 -10.80 19.10
C THR A 407 22.54 -11.89 20.14
N PHE A 408 23.74 -12.46 20.12
CA PHE A 408 24.15 -13.49 21.09
C PHE A 408 24.80 -12.83 22.32
N ASN A 409 24.14 -12.95 23.47
CA ASN A 409 24.74 -12.49 24.72
C ASN A 409 25.93 -13.41 25.06
N GLY A 410 27.13 -12.86 25.20
CA GLY A 410 28.36 -13.60 25.52
C GLY A 410 28.36 -14.38 26.85
N THR A 411 27.22 -14.49 27.54
CA THR A 411 26.97 -15.35 28.70
C THR A 411 25.65 -16.11 28.50
N GLY A 412 25.60 -16.96 27.47
CA GLY A 412 24.44 -17.79 27.17
C GLY A 412 24.25 -18.93 28.19
N THR A 413 23.01 -19.45 28.25
CA THR A 413 22.75 -20.74 28.89
C THR A 413 23.37 -21.82 28.01
N PHE A 414 24.43 -22.45 28.52
CA PHE A 414 25.19 -23.50 27.81
C PHE A 414 24.33 -24.76 27.60
N PHE A 415 23.51 -25.13 28.59
CA PHE A 415 22.33 -26.00 28.45
C PHE A 415 21.49 -25.90 29.73
N SER A 416 20.19 -26.17 29.61
CA SER A 416 19.25 -26.35 30.72
C SER A 416 18.54 -27.68 30.55
N GLU A 417 18.38 -28.44 31.63
CA GLU A 417 17.73 -29.74 31.63
C GLU A 417 16.85 -29.90 32.86
N THR A 418 15.56 -30.16 32.62
CA THR A 418 14.54 -30.40 33.64
C THR A 418 14.13 -31.87 33.72
N PHE A 419 14.70 -32.72 32.86
CA PHE A 419 14.53 -34.17 32.87
C PHE A 419 13.07 -34.64 32.88
N THR A 420 12.20 -33.94 32.15
CA THR A 420 10.77 -34.29 31.98
C THR A 420 10.61 -35.60 31.19
N GLY A 421 9.54 -36.35 31.46
CA GLY A 421 9.28 -37.62 30.79
C GLY A 421 10.13 -38.79 31.31
N THR A 422 10.27 -39.85 30.50
CA THR A 422 10.78 -41.16 30.95
C THR A 422 12.08 -41.61 30.26
N LEU A 423 12.62 -40.84 29.34
CA LEU A 423 13.80 -41.22 28.55
C LEU A 423 14.93 -40.21 28.75
N ILE A 424 16.12 -40.72 29.05
CA ILE A 424 17.34 -39.92 29.07
C ILE A 424 17.79 -39.73 27.63
N ASP A 425 17.98 -38.48 27.21
CA ASP A 425 18.58 -38.16 25.91
C ASP A 425 20.04 -38.64 25.88
N SER A 426 20.28 -39.73 25.14
CA SER A 426 21.60 -40.31 24.99
C SER A 426 22.57 -39.48 24.15
N ASN A 427 22.08 -38.47 23.41
CA ASN A 427 22.93 -37.55 22.66
C ASN A 427 23.52 -36.49 23.58
N ARG A 428 22.75 -36.03 24.57
CA ARG A 428 23.20 -35.05 25.57
C ARG A 428 23.90 -35.68 26.78
N TRP A 429 23.43 -36.83 27.23
CA TRP A 429 23.85 -37.41 28.50
C TRP A 429 24.48 -38.79 28.36
N LEU A 430 25.72 -38.90 28.85
CA LEU A 430 26.35 -40.18 29.09
C LEU A 430 26.01 -40.65 30.51
N THR A 431 25.34 -41.80 30.61
CA THR A 431 24.98 -42.37 31.90
C THR A 431 25.25 -43.86 32.01
N VAL A 432 25.54 -44.28 33.24
CA VAL A 432 25.43 -45.67 33.67
C VAL A 432 24.61 -45.70 34.96
N GLY A 433 23.41 -46.28 34.86
CA GLY A 433 22.52 -46.54 35.99
C GLY A 433 21.67 -45.38 36.50
N ALA A 434 21.59 -44.27 35.74
CA ALA A 434 20.54 -43.27 35.93
C ALA A 434 19.22 -43.77 35.33
N VAL A 435 18.11 -43.36 35.95
CA VAL A 435 16.75 -43.56 35.44
C VAL A 435 16.03 -42.21 35.45
N GLN A 436 15.33 -41.88 34.36
CA GLN A 436 14.53 -40.67 34.24
C GLN A 436 13.04 -40.97 34.44
N ASP A 437 12.40 -40.17 35.29
CA ASP A 437 10.94 -40.16 35.54
C ASP A 437 10.56 -38.79 36.12
N ASP A 438 10.44 -37.81 35.22
CA ASP A 438 10.31 -36.36 35.49
C ASP A 438 11.42 -35.75 36.36
N LYS A 439 12.51 -36.50 36.53
CA LYS A 439 13.76 -36.18 37.25
C LYS A 439 14.73 -37.33 37.04
N ILE A 440 16.01 -37.12 37.34
CA ILE A 440 16.98 -38.22 37.39
C ILE A 440 17.01 -38.86 38.77
N THR A 441 16.92 -40.19 38.82
CA THR A 441 17.29 -40.99 39.98
C THR A 441 18.57 -41.78 39.68
N LEU A 442 19.59 -41.64 40.53
CA LEU A 442 20.83 -42.40 40.45
C LEU A 442 21.04 -43.19 41.74
N THR A 443 21.13 -44.51 41.63
CA THR A 443 21.37 -45.41 42.77
C THR A 443 22.78 -45.97 42.71
N GLY A 444 23.59 -45.68 43.73
CA GLY A 444 25.00 -46.01 43.73
C GLY A 444 25.28 -47.50 44.00
N GLY A 445 26.32 -48.03 43.36
CA GLY A 445 26.79 -49.41 43.52
C GLY A 445 27.89 -49.61 44.56
N GLY A 446 28.23 -48.59 45.35
CA GLY A 446 29.32 -48.66 46.35
C GLY A 446 30.74 -48.52 45.78
N VAL A 447 30.89 -48.24 44.49
CA VAL A 447 32.19 -48.10 43.81
C VAL A 447 32.18 -46.88 42.88
N TRP A 448 33.13 -45.96 43.09
CA TRP A 448 33.30 -44.77 42.24
C TRP A 448 33.50 -45.12 40.77
N GLY A 449 32.90 -44.32 39.88
CA GLY A 449 33.06 -44.47 38.43
C GLY A 449 32.25 -45.61 37.81
N THR A 450 31.39 -46.28 38.56
CA THR A 450 30.50 -47.34 38.05
C THR A 450 29.05 -46.90 37.88
N GLN A 451 28.66 -45.78 38.49
CA GLN A 451 27.33 -45.19 38.41
C GLN A 451 27.50 -43.68 38.30
N TYR A 452 27.02 -43.10 37.20
CA TYR A 452 27.26 -41.68 36.89
C TYR A 452 26.30 -41.15 35.82
N LEU A 453 26.28 -39.83 35.70
CA LEU A 453 25.60 -39.09 34.64
C LEU A 453 26.48 -37.86 34.34
N PHE A 454 26.96 -37.71 33.11
CA PHE A 454 27.77 -36.57 32.67
C PHE A 454 27.37 -36.11 31.27
N SER A 455 27.53 -34.83 30.98
CA SER A 455 27.27 -34.27 29.66
C SER A 455 28.22 -34.83 28.58
N HIS A 456 27.72 -35.02 27.37
CA HIS A 456 28.52 -35.23 26.17
C HIS A 456 29.23 -33.95 25.72
N GLU A 457 28.63 -32.80 25.99
CA GLU A 457 29.19 -31.48 25.73
C GLU A 457 30.30 -31.10 26.71
N ASN A 458 31.16 -30.18 26.31
CA ASN A 458 32.29 -29.69 27.11
C ASN A 458 32.05 -28.25 27.58
N PHE A 459 32.08 -28.05 28.88
CA PHE A 459 31.95 -26.78 29.58
C PHE A 459 33.32 -26.07 29.69
N ARG A 460 33.44 -24.82 29.23
CA ARG A 460 34.66 -24.01 29.35
C ARG A 460 34.67 -23.14 30.62
N ARG A 461 35.86 -22.59 30.90
CA ARG A 461 36.11 -21.59 31.96
C ARG A 461 35.86 -20.18 31.40
N GLY A 462 35.44 -19.25 32.28
CA GLY A 462 35.28 -17.82 31.98
C GLY A 462 33.94 -17.29 32.49
N GLY A 463 33.85 -16.94 33.79
CA GLY A 463 32.63 -16.38 34.38
C GLY A 463 31.41 -17.33 34.41
N SER A 464 31.60 -18.60 34.05
CA SER A 464 30.55 -19.58 33.81
C SER A 464 30.01 -20.16 35.13
N SER A 465 28.73 -20.50 35.20
CA SER A 465 28.06 -21.04 36.39
C SER A 465 27.40 -22.39 36.11
N PHE A 466 27.58 -23.37 36.98
CA PHE A 466 26.81 -24.61 36.94
C PHE A 466 25.94 -24.71 38.18
N ARG A 467 24.63 -24.90 38.02
CA ARG A 467 23.67 -25.10 39.10
C ARG A 467 22.77 -26.31 38.87
N GLY A 468 22.22 -26.85 39.94
CA GLY A 468 21.31 -27.99 39.88
C GLY A 468 20.55 -28.19 41.18
N GLN A 469 19.41 -28.87 41.08
CA GLN A 469 18.67 -29.36 42.24
C GLN A 469 19.12 -30.78 42.59
N ILE A 470 19.23 -31.04 43.88
CA ILE A 470 19.65 -32.33 44.42
C ILE A 470 18.82 -32.70 45.64
N ARG A 471 18.35 -33.96 45.66
CA ARG A 471 17.68 -34.57 46.81
C ARG A 471 18.37 -35.88 47.20
N PRO A 472 19.06 -35.91 48.35
CA PRO A 472 19.58 -37.14 48.93
C PRO A 472 18.42 -37.98 49.48
N VAL A 473 18.11 -39.12 48.87
CA VAL A 473 16.96 -39.95 49.28
C VAL A 473 17.27 -40.66 50.60
N ASN A 474 16.29 -40.73 51.50
CA ASN A 474 16.44 -41.36 52.81
C ASN A 474 16.49 -42.90 52.69
N THR A 475 17.68 -43.43 52.49
CA THR A 475 17.94 -44.86 52.27
C THR A 475 18.88 -45.44 53.34
N SER A 476 18.82 -46.75 53.56
CA SER A 476 19.74 -47.46 54.46
C SER A 476 21.05 -47.78 53.74
N GLY A 477 22.14 -47.07 54.07
CA GLY A 477 23.47 -47.29 53.49
C GLY A 477 24.43 -46.10 53.68
N ASP A 478 25.72 -46.30 53.36
CA ASP A 478 26.69 -45.20 53.27
C ASP A 478 26.41 -44.42 51.98
N GLN A 479 25.81 -43.23 52.11
CA GLN A 479 25.28 -42.44 51.00
C GLN A 479 26.25 -41.30 50.71
N PHE A 480 26.96 -41.41 49.59
CA PHE A 480 27.87 -40.36 49.17
C PHE A 480 28.07 -40.26 47.65
N MET A 481 28.25 -39.03 47.19
CA MET A 481 28.30 -38.69 45.78
C MET A 481 29.10 -37.41 45.53
N MET A 482 29.63 -37.25 44.31
CA MET A 482 30.20 -35.99 43.83
C MET A 482 29.28 -35.37 42.80
N TRP A 483 28.96 -34.09 42.98
CA TRP A 483 28.26 -33.25 42.02
C TRP A 483 29.19 -32.11 41.60
N GLY A 484 29.35 -31.86 40.31
CA GLY A 484 30.17 -30.75 39.83
C GLY A 484 30.80 -31.01 38.46
N LEU A 485 32.03 -30.55 38.30
CA LEU A 485 32.75 -30.47 37.03
C LEU A 485 33.86 -31.52 36.97
N LYS A 486 33.84 -32.32 35.91
CA LYS A 486 34.76 -33.40 35.57
C LYS A 486 35.66 -33.00 34.40
N ASN A 487 36.90 -33.49 34.33
CA ASN A 487 37.74 -33.29 33.14
C ASN A 487 37.37 -34.23 31.97
N THR A 488 38.06 -34.14 30.83
CA THR A 488 37.74 -34.94 29.63
C THR A 488 38.18 -36.42 29.70
N SER A 489 38.76 -36.88 30.82
CA SER A 489 39.16 -38.27 31.03
C SER A 489 38.00 -39.25 30.84
N THR A 490 38.26 -40.43 30.28
CA THR A 490 37.25 -41.51 30.19
C THR A 490 37.03 -42.25 31.52
N ASN A 491 37.72 -41.83 32.60
CA ASN A 491 37.51 -42.32 33.95
C ASN A 491 36.48 -41.44 34.68
N TYR A 492 35.37 -42.05 35.12
CA TYR A 492 34.25 -41.36 35.78
C TYR A 492 34.33 -41.37 37.31
N SER A 493 35.49 -41.67 37.88
CA SER A 493 35.75 -41.59 39.31
C SER A 493 35.92 -40.15 39.80
N TYR A 494 35.62 -39.90 41.08
CA TYR A 494 35.78 -38.59 41.74
C TYR A 494 37.19 -37.98 41.60
N THR A 495 38.21 -38.79 41.36
CA THR A 495 39.59 -38.33 41.13
C THR A 495 39.73 -37.45 39.88
N GLN A 496 38.75 -37.50 38.98
CA GLN A 496 38.74 -36.76 37.72
C GLN A 496 37.79 -35.55 37.78
N MET A 497 37.44 -35.08 38.98
CA MET A 497 36.59 -33.91 39.19
C MET A 497 37.41 -32.72 39.71
N PRO A 498 37.83 -31.80 38.81
CA PRO A 498 38.53 -30.58 39.19
C PRO A 498 37.77 -29.71 40.19
N HIS A 499 36.44 -29.62 40.08
CA HIS A 499 35.59 -28.85 41.00
C HIS A 499 34.38 -29.70 41.40
N ALA A 500 34.24 -30.07 42.68
CA ALA A 500 33.14 -30.91 43.11
C ALA A 500 32.62 -30.56 44.52
N ILE A 501 31.29 -30.61 44.64
CA ILE A 501 30.57 -30.66 45.90
C ILE A 501 30.31 -32.13 46.23
N TYR A 502 30.85 -32.57 47.37
CA TYR A 502 30.76 -33.91 47.88
C TYR A 502 29.69 -34.00 48.97
N PHE A 503 28.62 -34.73 48.68
CA PHE A 503 27.57 -35.03 49.64
C PHE A 503 27.90 -36.35 50.32
N ARG A 504 27.96 -36.40 51.66
CA ARG A 504 28.17 -37.65 52.41
C ARG A 504 27.45 -37.64 53.74
N ASN A 505 26.48 -38.55 53.92
CA ASN A 505 25.81 -38.81 55.21
C ASN A 505 25.40 -37.56 56.01
N GLY A 506 24.87 -36.54 55.33
CA GLY A 506 24.47 -35.27 55.94
C GLY A 506 25.52 -34.16 55.91
N ASP A 507 26.75 -34.43 55.47
CA ASP A 507 27.80 -33.43 55.30
C ASP A 507 27.89 -32.95 53.85
N ILE A 508 28.08 -31.65 53.64
CA ILE A 508 28.51 -31.04 52.38
C ILE A 508 30.00 -30.67 52.49
N ARG A 509 30.78 -31.23 51.59
CA ARG A 509 32.24 -31.14 51.55
C ARG A 509 32.70 -30.66 50.18
N ILE A 510 33.87 -30.05 50.08
CA ILE A 510 34.43 -29.63 48.78
C ILE A 510 35.65 -30.46 48.42
N TYR A 511 35.72 -30.85 47.15
CA TYR A 511 36.84 -31.56 46.56
C TYR A 511 37.34 -30.82 45.32
N GLU A 512 38.65 -30.83 45.15
CA GLU A 512 39.31 -30.26 43.98
C GLU A 512 40.34 -31.23 43.43
N ASN A 513 40.14 -31.66 42.18
CA ASN A 513 40.95 -32.66 41.51
C ASN A 513 41.13 -33.93 42.37
N GLY A 514 40.02 -34.41 42.92
CA GLY A 514 40.00 -35.57 43.83
C GLY A 514 40.53 -35.33 45.24
N ASN A 515 40.99 -34.13 45.59
CA ASN A 515 41.53 -33.82 46.92
C ASN A 515 40.51 -33.12 47.81
N TYR A 516 40.37 -33.59 49.05
CA TYR A 516 39.47 -33.00 50.05
C TYR A 516 39.95 -31.61 50.50
N ARG A 517 39.04 -30.63 50.51
CA ARG A 517 39.30 -29.25 50.97
C ARG A 517 38.69 -28.91 52.32
N GLY A 518 37.62 -29.60 52.71
CA GLY A 518 36.96 -29.37 53.99
C GLY A 518 35.47 -29.72 53.96
N GLN A 519 34.85 -29.66 55.13
CA GLN A 519 33.41 -29.72 55.33
C GLN A 519 32.94 -28.31 55.65
N PHE A 520 31.94 -27.84 54.92
CA PHE A 520 31.54 -26.43 54.94
C PHE A 520 30.05 -26.21 55.19
N ALA A 521 29.23 -27.25 54.99
CA ALA A 521 27.81 -27.21 55.31
C ALA A 521 27.28 -28.62 55.64
N ASN A 522 26.00 -28.68 56.00
CA ASN A 522 25.26 -29.92 56.25
C ASN A 522 23.96 -29.93 55.47
N TYR A 523 23.42 -31.12 55.20
CA TYR A 523 22.12 -31.32 54.57
C TYR A 523 21.29 -32.35 55.33
N THR A 524 19.97 -32.25 55.19
CA THR A 524 19.00 -33.22 55.71
C THR A 524 18.61 -34.18 54.59
N ARG A 525 18.61 -35.48 54.87
CA ARG A 525 18.16 -36.49 53.89
C ARG A 525 16.65 -36.36 53.66
N GLY A 526 16.23 -36.40 52.41
CA GLY A 526 14.83 -36.28 51.97
C GLY A 526 14.45 -34.87 51.51
N ASP A 527 15.23 -33.85 51.85
CA ASP A 527 14.97 -32.47 51.46
C ASP A 527 15.66 -32.14 50.13
N TRP A 528 15.06 -31.23 49.36
CA TRP A 528 15.66 -30.67 48.14
C TRP A 528 16.57 -29.50 48.46
N TYR A 529 17.71 -29.47 47.78
CA TYR A 529 18.69 -28.39 47.83
C TYR A 529 19.01 -27.92 46.41
N GLU A 530 19.35 -26.65 46.30
CA GLU A 530 20.01 -26.11 45.12
C GLU A 530 21.50 -25.94 45.40
N VAL A 531 22.33 -26.36 44.45
CA VAL A 531 23.78 -26.20 44.48
C VAL A 531 24.25 -25.42 43.28
N ARG A 532 25.35 -24.69 43.45
CA ARG A 532 25.94 -23.88 42.38
C ARG A 532 27.46 -23.80 42.51
N ILE A 533 28.17 -23.84 41.38
CA ILE A 533 29.61 -23.57 41.24
C ILE A 533 29.76 -22.47 40.20
N ASP A 534 30.26 -21.31 40.63
CA ASP A 534 30.54 -20.16 39.78
C ASP A 534 32.04 -20.12 39.49
N MET A 535 32.43 -20.40 38.26
CA MET A 535 33.81 -20.27 37.80
C MET A 535 34.18 -18.79 37.70
N LYS A 536 35.35 -18.43 38.21
CA LYS A 536 35.88 -17.07 38.07
C LYS A 536 36.33 -16.82 36.63
N GLU A 537 36.40 -15.55 36.22
CA GLU A 537 37.01 -15.18 34.93
C GLU A 537 38.48 -15.59 34.88
N ASP A 538 39.21 -15.32 35.98
CA ASP A 538 40.57 -15.81 36.20
C ASP A 538 40.56 -17.19 36.90
N ALA A 539 41.49 -17.45 37.81
CA ALA A 539 41.66 -18.74 38.48
C ALA A 539 40.69 -18.94 39.66
N GLY A 540 40.07 -20.12 39.72
CA GLY A 540 39.23 -20.54 40.84
C GLY A 540 37.74 -20.62 40.54
N ALA A 541 36.99 -20.95 41.59
CA ALA A 541 35.53 -21.07 41.55
C ALA A 541 34.94 -20.78 42.93
N THR A 542 33.72 -20.26 42.97
CA THR A 542 32.96 -20.02 44.19
C THR A 542 31.79 -21.00 44.27
N TYR A 543 31.63 -21.66 45.42
CA TYR A 543 30.68 -22.75 45.61
C TYR A 543 29.57 -22.27 46.53
N TYR A 544 28.32 -22.58 46.16
CA TYR A 544 27.14 -22.18 46.90
C TYR A 544 26.19 -23.36 47.11
N TYR A 545 25.37 -23.25 48.16
CA TYR A 545 24.17 -24.07 48.31
C TYR A 545 23.05 -23.29 48.99
N ARG A 546 21.81 -23.76 48.84
CA ARG A 546 20.65 -23.32 49.63
C ARG A 546 19.59 -24.42 49.66
N ALA A 547 18.66 -24.33 50.62
CA ALA A 547 17.44 -25.14 50.57
C ALA A 547 16.54 -24.68 49.42
N LEU A 548 15.84 -25.60 48.76
CA LEU A 548 14.96 -25.26 47.64
C LEU A 548 13.89 -24.24 48.08
N GLY A 549 13.80 -23.12 47.36
CA GLY A 549 12.86 -22.02 47.66
C GLY A 549 13.37 -20.96 48.64
N ALA A 550 14.60 -21.07 49.17
CA ALA A 550 15.23 -20.00 49.94
C ALA A 550 15.69 -18.84 49.03
N SER A 551 15.52 -17.60 49.48
CA SER A 551 15.91 -16.42 48.70
C SER A 551 17.44 -16.30 48.54
N ASP A 552 18.19 -16.60 49.59
CA ASP A 552 19.61 -16.27 49.66
C ASP A 552 20.50 -17.50 49.44
N TRP A 553 21.54 -17.34 48.63
CA TRP A 553 22.58 -18.35 48.44
C TRP A 553 23.61 -18.29 49.57
N ILE A 554 23.99 -19.45 50.10
CA ILE A 554 25.07 -19.56 51.09
C ILE A 554 26.36 -19.94 50.37
N GLN A 555 27.35 -19.06 50.37
CA GLN A 555 28.70 -19.39 49.91
C GLN A 555 29.34 -20.37 50.89
N ILE A 556 29.72 -21.54 50.40
CA ILE A 556 30.33 -22.61 51.21
C ILE A 556 31.83 -22.72 51.01
N TYR A 557 32.37 -22.27 49.88
CA TYR A 557 33.81 -22.27 49.63
C TYR A 557 34.17 -21.31 48.50
N ASP A 558 35.35 -20.73 48.58
CA ASP A 558 35.91 -19.85 47.56
C ASP A 558 37.32 -20.31 47.21
N SER A 559 37.51 -20.70 45.95
CA SER A 559 38.70 -21.37 45.47
C SER A 559 39.60 -20.45 44.65
N THR A 560 40.89 -20.78 44.64
CA THR A 560 41.90 -20.27 43.70
C THR A 560 42.47 -21.39 42.80
N TYR A 561 41.94 -22.62 42.90
CA TYR A 561 42.36 -23.76 42.12
C TYR A 561 41.98 -23.57 40.65
N ASP A 562 42.97 -23.60 39.77
CA ASP A 562 42.78 -23.38 38.35
C ASP A 562 42.75 -24.72 37.60
N ALA A 563 41.66 -24.94 36.86
CA ALA A 563 41.54 -26.00 35.88
C ALA A 563 41.42 -25.33 34.50
N THR A 564 42.53 -25.29 33.76
CA THR A 564 42.58 -24.70 32.41
C THR A 564 42.06 -25.66 31.32
N GLU A 565 41.62 -26.85 31.71
CA GLU A 565 41.08 -27.88 30.82
C GLU A 565 39.57 -27.70 30.61
N THR A 566 39.06 -28.17 29.47
CA THR A 566 37.62 -28.28 29.22
C THR A 566 37.00 -29.28 30.19
N LEU A 567 35.81 -28.95 30.71
CA LEU A 567 35.13 -29.69 31.77
C LEU A 567 33.85 -30.32 31.25
N LYS A 568 33.26 -31.21 32.03
CA LYS A 568 31.96 -31.83 31.82
C LYS A 568 31.17 -31.69 33.09
N VAL A 569 29.93 -31.29 32.99
CA VAL A 569 29.04 -31.21 34.15
C VAL A 569 28.49 -32.59 34.47
N GLY A 570 28.23 -32.85 35.74
CA GLY A 570 27.46 -34.01 36.13
C GLY A 570 27.81 -34.55 37.50
N VAL A 571 27.58 -35.85 37.63
CA VAL A 571 27.56 -36.54 38.90
C VAL A 571 28.20 -37.92 38.79
N THR A 572 28.90 -38.31 39.85
CA THR A 572 29.38 -39.69 40.03
C THR A 572 29.06 -40.16 41.44
N MET A 573 28.72 -41.43 41.56
CA MET A 573 28.30 -42.07 42.80
C MET A 573 29.39 -43.02 43.30
N GLY A 574 29.69 -42.94 44.59
CA GLY A 574 30.58 -43.88 45.27
C GLY A 574 29.90 -44.66 46.39
N GLY A 575 28.82 -44.13 46.96
CA GLY A 575 28.06 -44.80 48.02
C GLY A 575 27.06 -45.82 47.48
N ALA A 576 26.38 -46.53 48.39
CA ALA A 576 25.30 -47.47 48.06
C ALA A 576 23.90 -46.85 48.19
N GLY A 577 23.81 -45.54 48.45
CA GLY A 577 22.54 -44.80 48.57
C GLY A 577 22.02 -44.26 47.23
N THR A 578 20.87 -43.59 47.29
CA THR A 578 20.18 -43.02 46.11
C THR A 578 20.13 -41.50 46.20
N PHE A 579 20.37 -40.82 45.08
CA PHE A 579 20.16 -39.38 44.95
C PHE A 579 19.24 -39.11 43.77
N GLU A 580 18.46 -38.04 43.90
CA GLU A 580 17.65 -37.52 42.82
C GLU A 580 18.14 -36.13 42.41
N PHE A 581 17.96 -35.80 41.13
CA PHE A 581 18.45 -34.58 40.52
C PHE A 581 17.44 -34.01 39.54
N ASP A 582 17.42 -32.69 39.44
CA ASP A 582 16.56 -31.96 38.54
C ASP A 582 17.17 -30.58 38.22
N ASN A 583 16.66 -29.89 37.20
CA ASN A 583 16.95 -28.50 36.86
C ASN A 583 18.46 -28.21 36.75
N PHE A 584 19.18 -29.04 35.99
CA PHE A 584 20.60 -28.84 35.71
C PHE A 584 20.76 -27.70 34.72
N ILE A 585 21.42 -26.64 35.13
CA ILE A 585 21.59 -25.44 34.32
C ILE A 585 23.07 -25.07 34.34
N ALA A 586 23.69 -25.05 33.17
CA ALA A 586 25.01 -24.49 32.96
C ALA A 586 24.89 -23.17 32.19
N LEU A 587 25.56 -22.13 32.65
CA LEU A 587 25.64 -20.79 32.06
C LEU A 587 27.12 -20.54 31.71
N GLY A 588 27.47 -20.12 30.50
CA GLY A 588 28.88 -19.88 30.11
C GLY A 588 29.07 -19.36 28.69
N GLN A 589 30.30 -18.97 28.33
CA GLN A 589 30.66 -18.62 26.95
C GLN A 589 30.64 -19.87 26.06
N ALA A 590 29.68 -19.95 25.13
CA ALA A 590 29.63 -21.00 24.12
C ALA A 590 30.77 -20.83 23.11
N ASP A 591 31.39 -21.95 22.69
CA ASP A 591 32.38 -21.95 21.59
C ASP A 591 31.72 -21.68 20.23
N ALA A 592 30.48 -22.13 20.09
CA ALA A 592 29.59 -21.80 19.00
C ALA A 592 28.15 -22.09 19.42
N TYR A 593 27.21 -21.25 18.98
CA TYR A 593 25.77 -21.52 19.03
C TYR A 593 25.39 -22.34 17.80
N VAL A 594 24.59 -23.40 17.98
CA VAL A 594 23.99 -24.12 16.85
C VAL A 594 22.72 -23.37 16.49
N VAL A 595 22.62 -23.01 15.21
CA VAL A 595 21.46 -22.33 14.65
C VAL A 595 20.83 -23.24 13.62
N THR A 596 19.51 -23.40 13.71
CA THR A 596 18.72 -24.26 12.85
C THR A 596 17.92 -23.41 11.87
N LEU A 597 18.11 -23.61 10.57
CA LEU A 597 17.21 -23.09 9.54
C LEU A 597 16.26 -24.20 9.11
N THR A 598 14.96 -23.93 9.19
CA THR A 598 13.94 -24.75 8.55
C THR A 598 13.26 -23.96 7.43
N VAL A 599 13.26 -24.51 6.21
CA VAL A 599 12.55 -23.95 5.06
C VAL A 599 11.30 -24.77 4.73
N GLU A 600 10.29 -24.12 4.17
CA GLU A 600 9.04 -24.73 3.72
C GLU A 600 8.74 -24.32 2.26
N ASP A 601 8.31 -25.28 1.44
CA ASP A 601 7.83 -25.05 0.07
C ASP A 601 6.31 -24.75 0.02
N GLY A 602 5.75 -24.54 -1.16
CA GLY A 602 4.33 -24.23 -1.32
C GLY A 602 3.41 -25.39 -0.91
N ALA A 603 3.87 -26.64 -1.05
CA ALA A 603 3.16 -27.83 -0.64
C ALA A 603 3.22 -28.13 0.87
N GLY A 604 3.94 -27.32 1.64
CA GLY A 604 4.14 -27.49 3.07
C GLY A 604 5.15 -28.57 3.44
N GLN A 605 5.97 -29.02 2.48
CA GLN A 605 7.12 -29.88 2.75
C GLN A 605 8.24 -29.05 3.36
N THR A 606 8.98 -29.63 4.30
CA THR A 606 9.99 -28.90 5.06
C THR A 606 11.35 -29.57 4.97
N SER A 607 12.41 -28.76 4.94
CA SER A 607 13.79 -29.21 5.10
C SER A 607 14.48 -28.37 6.17
N THR A 608 15.42 -28.99 6.88
CA THR A 608 16.19 -28.32 7.94
C THR A 608 17.68 -28.48 7.67
N ASP A 609 18.44 -27.42 7.91
CA ASP A 609 19.90 -27.42 7.93
C ASP A 609 20.39 -26.67 9.18
N THR A 610 21.62 -26.97 9.62
CA THR A 610 22.19 -26.37 10.83
C THR A 610 23.52 -25.71 10.52
N THR A 611 23.73 -24.53 11.10
CA THR A 611 25.00 -23.79 11.03
C THR A 611 25.50 -23.49 12.44
N THR A 612 26.69 -22.90 12.52
CA THR A 612 27.31 -22.52 13.79
C THR A 612 27.64 -21.04 13.82
N VAL A 613 27.32 -20.37 14.92
CA VAL A 613 27.72 -18.98 15.19
C VAL A 613 28.81 -18.99 16.25
N THR A 614 30.01 -18.52 15.94
CA THR A 614 31.02 -18.28 16.97
C THR A 614 30.81 -16.89 17.57
N ALA A 615 30.94 -16.77 18.88
CA ALA A 615 30.97 -15.47 19.56
C ALA A 615 32.37 -15.23 20.13
N PRO A 616 33.38 -14.93 19.29
CA PRO A 616 34.66 -14.45 19.80
C PRO A 616 34.41 -13.20 20.66
N GLY A 617 35.34 -12.87 21.57
CA GLY A 617 35.21 -11.71 22.47
C GLY A 617 34.83 -10.40 21.76
N ASN A 618 34.46 -9.38 22.53
CA ASN A 618 33.85 -8.14 22.02
C ASN A 618 34.44 -7.65 20.67
N ALA A 619 33.56 -7.33 19.71
CA ALA A 619 33.92 -6.88 18.36
C ALA A 619 33.61 -5.38 18.20
N PRO A 620 34.14 -4.69 17.17
CA PRO A 620 33.78 -3.29 16.92
C PRO A 620 32.27 -3.12 16.71
N PRO A 621 31.68 -1.98 17.15
CA PRO A 621 30.26 -1.72 16.97
C PRO A 621 29.76 -1.87 15.54
N ASP A 622 28.59 -2.48 15.38
CA ASP A 622 27.88 -2.54 14.11
C ASP A 622 27.09 -1.25 13.88
N VAL A 623 27.61 -0.40 12.99
CA VAL A 623 27.10 0.93 12.71
C VAL A 623 26.40 0.91 11.37
N ILE A 624 25.17 1.40 11.32
CA ILE A 624 24.35 1.38 10.11
C ILE A 624 23.80 2.78 9.87
N THR A 625 24.13 3.37 8.74
CA THR A 625 23.53 4.62 8.27
C THR A 625 22.27 4.33 7.45
N VAL A 626 21.28 5.23 7.52
CA VAL A 626 20.01 5.03 6.81
C VAL A 626 20.24 5.25 5.32
N PRO A 627 19.77 4.35 4.42
CA PRO A 627 19.80 4.56 2.99
C PRO A 627 18.63 5.41 2.50
N TRP A 628 18.84 6.25 1.48
CA TRP A 628 17.76 6.96 0.79
C TRP A 628 16.92 6.01 -0.06
N VAL A 629 17.59 5.17 -0.86
CA VAL A 629 16.94 4.14 -1.69
C VAL A 629 17.17 2.78 -1.03
N ALA A 630 16.09 2.13 -0.60
CA ALA A 630 16.12 0.94 0.23
C ALA A 630 16.96 -0.24 -0.33
N HIS A 631 16.96 -0.43 -1.65
CA HIS A 631 17.69 -1.50 -2.34
C HIS A 631 19.03 -1.05 -2.94
N ASP A 632 19.35 0.24 -2.85
CA ASP A 632 20.61 0.82 -3.33
C ASP A 632 21.21 1.79 -2.31
N PRO A 633 21.87 1.28 -1.25
CA PRO A 633 22.38 2.09 -0.15
C PRO A 633 23.43 3.14 -0.54
N ILE A 634 24.01 3.04 -1.75
CA ILE A 634 25.00 4.02 -2.21
C ILE A 634 24.34 5.28 -2.82
N THR A 635 23.05 5.22 -3.17
CA THR A 635 22.35 6.38 -3.73
C THR A 635 22.33 7.53 -2.69
N PRO A 636 22.82 8.72 -3.04
CA PRO A 636 22.94 9.82 -2.08
C PRO A 636 21.59 10.43 -1.70
N HIS A 637 21.45 10.81 -0.44
CA HIS A 637 20.36 11.64 0.05
C HIS A 637 20.39 13.02 -0.61
N GLU A 638 19.24 13.53 -1.01
CA GLU A 638 19.15 14.87 -1.58
C GLU A 638 19.15 15.95 -0.49
N THR A 639 19.72 17.10 -0.81
CA THR A 639 19.58 18.35 -0.03
C THR A 639 19.67 19.55 -0.96
N TYR A 640 19.52 20.77 -0.45
CA TYR A 640 19.69 22.00 -1.20
C TYR A 640 20.35 23.09 -0.36
N ASN A 641 20.98 24.06 -1.03
CA ASN A 641 21.72 25.14 -0.36
C ASN A 641 20.85 25.84 0.70
N GLY A 642 21.39 25.93 1.92
CA GLY A 642 20.72 26.51 3.09
C GLY A 642 19.75 25.59 3.84
N LYS A 643 19.51 24.33 3.41
CA LYS A 643 18.68 23.37 4.14
C LYS A 643 19.47 22.68 5.24
N GLN A 644 18.92 22.68 6.46
CA GLN A 644 19.35 21.80 7.53
C GLN A 644 18.66 20.43 7.36
N ILE A 645 19.45 19.35 7.39
CA ILE A 645 18.99 17.95 7.30
C ILE A 645 19.53 17.14 8.48
N HIS A 646 18.92 15.99 8.76
CA HIS A 646 19.51 14.99 9.64
C HIS A 646 20.44 14.05 8.85
N LEU A 647 21.64 13.82 9.39
CA LEU A 647 22.43 12.64 9.05
C LEU A 647 22.01 11.52 9.99
N LYS A 648 21.64 10.37 9.43
CA LYS A 648 20.83 9.37 10.12
C LYS A 648 21.58 8.05 10.24
N GLY A 649 21.60 7.49 11.43
CA GLY A 649 22.22 6.20 11.66
C GLY A 649 21.86 5.62 13.02
N ILE A 650 22.10 4.33 13.15
CA ILE A 650 21.88 3.52 14.35
C ILE A 650 23.15 2.74 14.68
N VAL A 651 23.17 2.13 15.86
CA VAL A 651 24.18 1.14 16.23
C VAL A 651 23.49 -0.09 16.80
N ARG A 652 23.90 -1.28 16.35
CA ARG A 652 23.46 -2.55 16.94
C ARG A 652 24.56 -3.11 17.81
N ASP A 653 24.76 -2.47 18.94
CA ASP A 653 25.73 -2.89 19.94
C ASP A 653 25.28 -2.44 21.33
N LEU A 654 25.24 -3.37 22.29
CA LEU A 654 24.78 -3.09 23.66
C LEU A 654 25.80 -2.30 24.47
N ASP A 655 27.09 -2.34 24.12
CA ASP A 655 28.15 -1.62 24.83
C ASP A 655 28.67 -0.39 24.06
N ALA A 656 27.96 0.04 23.01
CA ALA A 656 28.19 1.32 22.35
C ALA A 656 28.08 2.49 23.34
N GLU A 657 29.16 3.26 23.46
CA GLU A 657 29.29 4.32 24.47
C GLU A 657 29.20 5.73 23.86
N THR A 658 29.95 5.97 22.79
CA THR A 658 30.04 7.31 22.17
C THR A 658 30.04 7.27 20.66
N PHE A 659 29.65 8.37 20.01
CA PHE A 659 29.67 8.50 18.56
C PHE A 659 30.05 9.91 18.10
N GLN A 660 30.47 10.02 16.84
CA GLN A 660 30.81 11.28 16.17
C GLN A 660 30.50 11.20 14.68
N TRP A 661 29.98 12.30 14.13
CA TRP A 661 29.85 12.51 12.69
C TRP A 661 30.98 13.35 12.13
N ASP A 662 31.59 12.86 11.06
CA ASP A 662 32.40 13.63 10.12
C ASP A 662 31.51 13.95 8.92
N PHE A 663 31.27 15.24 8.63
CA PHE A 663 30.25 15.62 7.65
C PHE A 663 30.72 15.50 6.20
N GLY A 664 32.01 15.25 5.97
CA GLY A 664 32.60 15.14 4.63
C GLY A 664 32.89 16.50 3.96
N ASP A 665 32.57 17.62 4.61
CA ASP A 665 32.85 18.99 4.16
C ASP A 665 34.06 19.62 4.87
N GLY A 666 34.80 18.83 5.65
CA GLY A 666 35.90 19.27 6.49
C GLY A 666 35.51 19.69 7.91
N THR A 667 34.23 19.58 8.27
CA THR A 667 33.72 19.81 9.63
C THR A 667 33.19 18.52 10.27
N SER A 668 33.04 18.51 11.60
CA SER A 668 32.59 17.33 12.36
C SER A 668 31.76 17.75 13.58
N SER A 669 30.88 16.86 14.04
CA SER A 669 30.16 17.04 15.30
C SER A 669 31.11 16.93 16.50
N ALA A 670 30.64 17.35 17.68
CA ALA A 670 31.25 16.91 18.93
C ALA A 670 31.10 15.39 19.09
N VAL A 671 31.98 14.77 19.88
CA VAL A 671 31.78 13.39 20.36
C VAL A 671 30.63 13.42 21.37
N MET A 672 29.64 12.56 21.19
CA MET A 672 28.42 12.49 22.00
C MET A 672 28.26 11.10 22.59
N THR A 673 27.50 11.00 23.68
CA THR A 673 27.14 9.71 24.30
C THR A 673 25.98 9.08 23.56
N VAL A 674 26.04 7.76 23.35
CA VAL A 674 24.91 6.97 22.84
C VAL A 674 23.85 6.87 23.94
N SER A 675 22.72 7.55 23.77
CA SER A 675 21.57 7.48 24.70
C SER A 675 20.43 6.60 24.20
N ASP A 676 20.35 6.44 22.89
CA ASP A 676 19.39 5.57 22.19
C ASP A 676 20.15 4.95 21.00
N SER A 677 20.23 3.63 20.96
CA SER A 677 20.95 2.91 19.90
C SER A 677 20.23 3.00 18.55
N TYR A 678 18.95 3.38 18.53
CA TYR A 678 18.16 3.60 17.33
C TYR A 678 18.16 5.06 16.84
N ASP A 679 18.94 5.94 17.48
CA ASP A 679 19.06 7.34 17.06
C ASP A 679 20.45 7.93 17.38
N LEU A 680 21.33 7.84 16.41
CA LEU A 680 22.63 8.52 16.40
C LEU A 680 22.62 9.74 15.48
N SER A 681 21.45 10.31 15.21
CA SER A 681 21.34 11.38 14.23
C SER A 681 21.84 12.72 14.73
N VAL A 682 22.33 13.54 13.80
CA VAL A 682 22.67 14.95 14.04
C VAL A 682 22.18 15.81 12.90
N THR A 683 21.82 17.05 13.20
CA THR A 683 21.47 18.02 12.17
C THR A 683 22.70 18.72 11.62
N HIS A 684 22.79 18.88 10.30
CA HIS A 684 23.85 19.66 9.64
C HIS A 684 23.30 20.50 8.48
N THR A 685 23.99 21.61 8.18
CA THR A 685 23.73 22.43 6.98
C THR A 685 25.03 22.51 6.19
N TYR A 686 25.04 21.89 5.02
CA TYR A 686 26.19 21.92 4.12
C TYR A 686 26.45 23.34 3.60
N PRO A 687 27.73 23.70 3.35
CA PRO A 687 28.07 25.00 2.78
C PRO A 687 27.47 25.15 1.37
N ASP A 688 27.18 26.39 0.98
CA ASP A 688 26.67 26.68 -0.35
C ASP A 688 27.69 26.26 -1.42
N VAL A 689 27.29 25.31 -2.27
CA VAL A 689 28.11 24.73 -3.35
C VAL A 689 27.31 24.61 -4.65
N PRO A 690 27.97 24.39 -5.81
CA PRO A 690 27.26 24.09 -7.05
C PRO A 690 26.37 22.85 -6.92
N GLU A 691 25.23 22.87 -7.61
CA GLU A 691 24.32 21.72 -7.71
C GLU A 691 25.05 20.50 -8.31
N GLY A 692 24.72 19.31 -7.84
CA GLY A 692 25.40 18.05 -8.14
C GLY A 692 26.63 17.76 -7.27
N THR A 693 27.04 18.66 -6.35
CA THR A 693 28.20 18.40 -5.47
C THR A 693 27.88 17.31 -4.45
N PRO A 694 28.62 16.18 -4.41
CA PRO A 694 28.43 15.13 -3.43
C PRO A 694 29.25 15.38 -2.16
N PHE A 695 28.74 14.90 -1.02
CA PHE A 695 29.44 14.78 0.24
C PHE A 695 29.31 13.34 0.77
N VAL A 696 30.38 12.84 1.38
CA VAL A 696 30.39 11.53 2.02
C VAL A 696 30.64 11.76 3.50
N ALA A 697 29.57 11.73 4.29
CA ALA A 697 29.69 11.80 5.74
C ALA A 697 30.02 10.41 6.31
N THR A 698 30.64 10.37 7.48
CA THR A 698 31.00 9.13 8.18
C THR A 698 30.55 9.20 9.62
N LEU A 699 29.72 8.24 10.03
CA LEU A 699 29.37 8.00 11.43
C LEU A 699 30.41 7.05 12.03
N ARG A 700 31.02 7.44 13.14
CA ARG A 700 31.94 6.60 13.92
C ARG A 700 31.34 6.37 15.30
N VAL A 701 31.35 5.13 15.78
CA VAL A 701 30.83 4.74 17.09
C VAL A 701 31.89 3.94 17.84
N TRP A 702 32.07 4.25 19.12
CA TRP A 702 33.02 3.58 20.00
C TRP A 702 32.32 2.83 21.12
N ASP A 703 32.77 1.62 21.40
CA ASP A 703 32.33 0.81 22.54
C ASP A 703 33.07 1.16 23.85
N THR A 704 32.65 0.55 24.95
CA THR A 704 33.30 0.70 26.27
C THR A 704 34.76 0.22 26.33
N LEU A 705 35.21 -0.57 25.35
CA LEU A 705 36.59 -1.05 25.23
C LEU A 705 37.45 -0.17 24.30
N GLY A 706 36.85 0.85 23.68
CA GLY A 706 37.49 1.76 22.74
C GLY A 706 37.65 1.23 21.32
N GLN A 707 36.99 0.12 20.96
CA GLN A 707 36.87 -0.32 19.57
C GLN A 707 35.96 0.62 18.80
N MET A 708 36.14 0.70 17.48
CA MET A 708 35.43 1.67 16.64
C MET A 708 34.82 1.00 15.42
N GLY A 709 33.51 1.13 15.30
CA GLY A 709 32.73 0.83 14.09
C GLY A 709 32.40 2.10 13.33
N GLN A 710 32.18 1.99 12.02
CA GLN A 710 31.79 3.14 11.20
C GLN A 710 31.00 2.74 9.95
N ASP A 711 30.21 3.69 9.45
CA ASP A 711 29.51 3.58 8.17
C ASP A 711 29.36 4.97 7.51
N THR A 712 29.07 5.01 6.21
CA THR A 712 29.06 6.21 5.37
C THR A 712 27.67 6.64 4.93
N TYR A 713 27.37 7.93 5.06
CA TYR A 713 26.11 8.55 4.64
C TYR A 713 26.36 9.51 3.46
N ASN A 714 25.89 9.15 2.27
CA ASN A 714 26.10 9.92 1.04
C ASN A 714 25.04 11.02 0.91
N VAL A 715 25.45 12.24 0.55
CA VAL A 715 24.57 13.40 0.37
C VAL A 715 24.90 14.10 -0.95
N VAL A 716 23.91 14.63 -1.66
CA VAL A 716 24.09 15.44 -2.88
C VAL A 716 23.26 16.72 -2.82
N VAL A 717 23.90 17.85 -3.15
CA VAL A 717 23.21 19.15 -3.25
C VAL A 717 22.49 19.24 -4.59
N LYS A 718 21.18 19.42 -4.58
CA LYS A 718 20.30 19.55 -5.74
C LYS A 718 19.73 20.97 -5.85
N PRO A 719 19.19 21.37 -7.01
CA PRO A 719 18.47 22.63 -7.14
C PRO A 719 17.30 22.69 -6.16
N LYS A 720 17.08 23.87 -5.54
CA LYS A 720 15.89 24.07 -4.70
C LYS A 720 14.66 24.24 -5.58
N ASN A 721 13.97 23.13 -5.85
CA ASN A 721 12.68 23.08 -6.50
C ASN A 721 11.72 22.18 -5.71
N LEU A 722 10.44 22.15 -6.08
CA LEU A 722 9.42 21.42 -5.35
C LEU A 722 9.74 19.91 -5.24
N THR A 723 10.28 19.29 -6.29
CA THR A 723 10.64 17.87 -6.28
C THR A 723 11.72 17.56 -5.26
N THR A 724 12.83 18.31 -5.27
CA THR A 724 13.88 18.17 -4.26
C THR A 724 13.33 18.39 -2.85
N GLU A 725 12.47 19.40 -2.67
CA GLU A 725 11.87 19.68 -1.36
C GLU A 725 10.93 18.57 -0.88
N ILE A 726 10.18 17.93 -1.79
CA ILE A 726 9.36 16.74 -1.50
C ILE A 726 10.24 15.59 -1.04
N ASN A 727 11.32 15.28 -1.76
CA ASN A 727 12.22 14.17 -1.43
C ASN A 727 12.86 14.36 -0.04
N VAL A 728 13.38 15.57 0.23
CA VAL A 728 13.91 15.92 1.55
C VAL A 728 12.83 15.81 2.63
N ALA A 729 11.60 16.25 2.36
CA ALA A 729 10.52 16.17 3.34
C ALA A 729 10.08 14.72 3.64
N ILE A 730 10.04 13.85 2.62
CA ILE A 730 9.80 12.40 2.79
C ILE A 730 10.90 11.79 3.66
N ASP A 731 12.17 12.04 3.31
CA ASP A 731 13.33 11.49 4.01
C ASP A 731 13.33 11.86 5.51
N GLU A 732 13.06 13.13 5.81
CA GLU A 732 12.94 13.66 7.17
C GLU A 732 11.72 13.09 7.91
N GLY A 733 10.61 12.87 7.21
CA GLY A 733 9.38 12.29 7.76
C GLY A 733 9.52 10.82 8.15
N LEU A 734 10.17 10.01 7.30
CA LEU A 734 10.47 8.60 7.58
C LEU A 734 11.39 8.46 8.81
N TRP A 735 12.41 9.32 8.91
CA TRP A 735 13.31 9.32 10.07
C TRP A 735 12.56 9.65 11.37
N PHE A 736 11.70 10.67 11.34
CA PHE A 736 10.84 10.98 12.48
C PHE A 736 9.99 9.78 12.90
N LEU A 737 9.38 9.06 11.95
CA LEU A 737 8.58 7.88 12.27
C LEU A 737 9.43 6.76 12.88
N HIS A 738 10.64 6.52 12.38
CA HIS A 738 11.58 5.55 12.94
C HIS A 738 11.92 5.84 14.41
N GLN A 739 12.27 7.10 14.71
CA GLN A 739 12.58 7.55 16.08
C GLN A 739 11.36 7.42 17.02
N ARG A 740 10.14 7.55 16.48
CA ARG A 740 8.91 7.57 17.27
C ARG A 740 8.34 6.19 17.58
N GLN A 741 8.82 5.15 16.91
CA GLN A 741 8.35 3.77 17.14
C GLN A 741 8.62 3.36 18.59
N THR A 742 7.59 2.98 19.30
CA THR A 742 7.75 2.36 20.62
C THR A 742 8.05 0.88 20.42
N ARG A 743 9.32 0.50 20.58
CA ARG A 743 9.80 -0.87 20.44
C ARG A 743 9.44 -1.70 21.68
N THR A 744 8.87 -2.88 21.48
CA THR A 744 8.34 -3.76 22.53
C THR A 744 8.43 -5.23 22.11
N THR A 745 7.77 -6.13 22.83
CA THR A 745 7.71 -7.57 22.57
C THR A 745 6.26 -8.02 22.58
N THR A 746 5.85 -8.80 21.59
CA THR A 746 4.48 -9.35 21.46
C THR A 746 4.58 -10.82 21.08
N ASN A 747 3.90 -11.70 21.82
CA ASN A 747 4.01 -13.15 21.66
C ASN A 747 5.46 -13.67 21.64
N GLY A 748 6.37 -13.06 22.41
CA GLY A 748 7.80 -13.43 22.41
C GLY A 748 8.65 -12.72 21.35
N TYR A 749 8.04 -12.13 20.32
CA TYR A 749 8.76 -11.52 19.20
C TYR A 749 8.97 -10.00 19.35
N PRO A 750 10.11 -9.46 18.88
CA PRO A 750 10.30 -8.03 18.72
C PRO A 750 9.17 -7.40 17.89
N SER A 751 8.52 -6.38 18.45
CA SER A 751 7.39 -5.68 17.82
C SER A 751 7.48 -4.18 18.09
N GLY A 752 6.61 -3.38 17.47
CA GLY A 752 6.65 -1.93 17.60
C GLY A 752 5.34 -1.26 17.25
N TRP A 753 5.04 -0.15 17.93
CA TRP A 753 3.81 0.60 17.70
C TRP A 753 4.00 2.12 17.76
N TRP A 754 3.07 2.86 17.15
CA TRP A 754 3.02 4.32 17.12
C TRP A 754 1.77 4.84 17.84
N LYS A 755 1.85 6.04 18.42
CA LYS A 755 0.75 6.60 19.21
C LYS A 755 -0.37 7.08 18.30
N SER A 756 -1.61 6.78 18.67
CA SER A 756 -2.83 7.42 18.16
C SER A 756 -3.44 8.32 19.23
N TYR A 757 -3.93 9.50 18.86
CA TYR A 757 -4.44 10.51 19.82
C TYR A 757 -5.91 10.32 20.14
N THR A 758 -6.67 9.72 19.23
CA THR A 758 -8.10 10.02 19.19
C THR A 758 -8.85 9.36 20.35
N TYR A 759 -8.42 8.19 20.83
CA TYR A 759 -8.95 7.53 22.02
C TYR A 759 -7.90 6.54 22.58
N SER A 760 -7.82 6.38 23.90
CA SER A 760 -6.96 5.35 24.51
C SER A 760 -7.35 3.97 23.98
N GLY A 761 -6.43 3.25 23.32
CA GLY A 761 -6.61 1.86 22.86
C GLY A 761 -6.74 1.61 21.35
N TYR A 762 -6.55 2.61 20.48
CA TYR A 762 -6.74 2.49 19.02
C TYR A 762 -5.44 2.78 18.26
N TYR A 763 -4.47 1.87 18.35
CA TYR A 763 -3.13 2.07 17.79
C TYR A 763 -3.01 1.60 16.33
N ALA A 764 -3.92 0.74 15.86
CA ALA A 764 -3.76 0.02 14.60
C ALA A 764 -3.67 0.97 13.40
N SER A 765 -4.51 2.00 13.31
CA SER A 765 -4.43 2.93 12.17
C SER A 765 -3.09 3.69 12.14
N ALA A 766 -2.55 4.09 13.30
CA ALA A 766 -1.30 4.86 13.34
C ALA A 766 -0.10 3.98 12.99
N VAL A 767 -0.15 2.71 13.41
CA VAL A 767 0.84 1.70 13.05
C VAL A 767 0.76 1.38 11.56
N ALA A 768 -0.44 1.13 11.03
CA ALA A 768 -0.66 0.85 9.62
C ALA A 768 -0.21 1.99 8.70
N ALA A 769 -0.57 3.24 9.02
CA ALA A 769 -0.12 4.38 8.23
C ALA A 769 1.41 4.55 8.28
N ALA A 770 2.04 4.32 9.44
CA ALA A 770 3.50 4.39 9.55
C ALA A 770 4.18 3.30 8.72
N ILE A 771 3.73 2.06 8.79
CA ILE A 771 4.23 0.94 7.97
C ILE A 771 4.08 1.24 6.49
N GLN A 772 2.87 1.61 6.06
CA GLN A 772 2.58 1.98 4.68
C GLN A 772 3.50 3.10 4.18
N SER A 773 3.84 4.08 5.02
CA SER A 773 4.76 5.15 4.62
C SER A 773 6.18 4.66 4.31
N PHE A 774 6.66 3.62 5.01
CA PHE A 774 7.96 2.99 4.72
C PHE A 774 7.88 2.09 3.48
N GLU A 775 6.84 1.25 3.38
CA GLU A 775 6.66 0.28 2.29
C GLU A 775 6.46 0.97 0.93
N ILE A 776 5.64 2.03 0.87
CA ILE A 776 5.47 2.82 -0.36
C ILE A 776 6.83 3.40 -0.80
N ASN A 777 7.69 3.78 0.14
CA ASN A 777 9.04 4.29 -0.16
C ASN A 777 10.11 3.19 -0.29
N GLY A 778 9.70 1.92 -0.44
CA GLY A 778 10.58 0.81 -0.81
C GLY A 778 11.23 0.07 0.37
N HIS A 779 10.95 0.46 1.62
CA HIS A 779 11.48 -0.21 2.80
C HIS A 779 10.51 -1.31 3.24
N PHE A 780 10.79 -2.55 2.86
CA PHE A 780 9.96 -3.72 3.17
C PHE A 780 10.57 -4.58 4.30
N GLU A 781 9.74 -5.41 4.95
CA GLU A 781 10.11 -6.35 6.01
C GLU A 781 11.09 -7.45 5.57
N TYR A 782 11.12 -7.76 4.28
CA TYR A 782 12.06 -8.72 3.69
C TYR A 782 13.34 -8.08 3.15
N GLY A 783 13.52 -6.78 3.39
CA GLY A 783 14.74 -6.07 3.04
C GLY A 783 15.96 -6.54 3.84
N ASP A 784 17.10 -5.91 3.56
CA ASP A 784 18.36 -6.26 4.23
C ASP A 784 18.53 -5.53 5.56
N HIS A 785 18.42 -6.28 6.66
CA HIS A 785 18.64 -5.72 7.98
C HIS A 785 20.04 -5.13 8.18
N SER A 786 21.09 -5.64 7.53
CA SER A 786 22.47 -5.18 7.77
C SER A 786 22.78 -3.82 7.13
N SER A 787 21.92 -3.32 6.25
CA SER A 787 22.15 -2.05 5.53
C SER A 787 20.99 -1.06 5.63
N ASN A 788 19.81 -1.49 6.09
CA ASN A 788 18.63 -0.64 6.13
C ASN A 788 17.86 -0.83 7.45
N PRO A 789 17.95 0.12 8.40
CA PRO A 789 17.29 -0.01 9.70
C PRO A 789 15.75 0.15 9.63
N TYR A 790 15.21 0.62 8.51
CA TYR A 790 13.76 0.70 8.32
C TYR A 790 13.11 -0.66 8.06
N VAL A 791 13.87 -1.67 7.60
CA VAL A 791 13.40 -3.06 7.46
C VAL A 791 12.88 -3.57 8.80
N GLU A 792 13.70 -3.42 9.85
CA GLU A 792 13.32 -3.78 11.23
C GLU A 792 12.12 -2.96 11.73
N THR A 793 12.01 -1.71 11.29
CA THR A 793 10.92 -0.82 11.70
C THR A 793 9.58 -1.31 11.15
N VAL A 794 9.56 -1.75 9.90
CA VAL A 794 8.38 -2.32 9.23
C VAL A 794 8.02 -3.68 9.82
N ASP A 795 9.00 -4.59 9.91
CA ASP A 795 8.84 -5.93 10.47
C ASP A 795 8.22 -5.90 11.89
N ARG A 796 8.76 -5.07 12.78
CA ARG A 796 8.21 -4.86 14.13
C ARG A 796 6.77 -4.34 14.11
N GLY A 797 6.44 -3.46 13.17
CA GLY A 797 5.12 -2.89 13.01
C GLY A 797 4.09 -3.92 12.55
N LEU A 798 4.41 -4.71 11.53
CA LEU A 798 3.55 -5.76 11.00
C LEU A 798 3.26 -6.82 12.06
N LYS A 799 4.28 -7.28 12.80
CA LYS A 799 4.12 -8.18 13.95
C LYS A 799 3.16 -7.63 15.00
N TYR A 800 3.19 -6.32 15.26
CA TYR A 800 2.20 -5.70 16.14
C TYR A 800 0.80 -5.69 15.53
N LEU A 801 0.63 -5.36 14.24
CA LEU A 801 -0.67 -5.36 13.59
C LEU A 801 -1.35 -6.73 13.59
N PHE A 802 -0.63 -7.80 13.22
CA PHE A 802 -1.20 -9.15 13.21
C PHE A 802 -1.64 -9.60 14.61
N SER A 803 -0.92 -9.17 15.66
CA SER A 803 -1.32 -9.44 17.04
C SER A 803 -2.66 -8.83 17.45
N LEU A 804 -3.12 -7.80 16.74
CA LEU A 804 -4.40 -7.13 17.00
C LEU A 804 -5.58 -7.78 16.28
N LEU A 805 -5.35 -8.74 15.39
CA LEU A 805 -6.42 -9.38 14.63
C LEU A 805 -7.13 -10.45 15.47
N THR A 806 -8.46 -10.49 15.37
CA THR A 806 -9.31 -11.49 16.03
C THR A 806 -10.28 -12.12 15.04
N LYS A 807 -10.57 -13.40 15.29
CA LYS A 807 -11.51 -14.21 14.53
C LYS A 807 -12.97 -13.78 14.76
N TYR A 808 -13.74 -13.81 13.69
CA TYR A 808 -15.20 -13.78 13.64
C TYR A 808 -15.69 -14.99 12.85
N ASP A 809 -16.81 -15.57 13.30
CA ASP A 809 -17.52 -16.56 12.50
C ASP A 809 -18.48 -15.80 11.57
N ILE A 810 -18.30 -15.96 10.27
CA ILE A 810 -19.14 -15.31 9.25
C ILE A 810 -20.06 -16.34 8.58
N ALA A 811 -21.17 -15.87 8.04
CA ALA A 811 -22.16 -16.72 7.40
C ALA A 811 -22.79 -15.99 6.21
N THR A 812 -23.41 -16.76 5.31
CA THR A 812 -24.12 -16.25 4.14
C THR A 812 -25.09 -15.12 4.48
N GLN A 813 -25.09 -14.06 3.66
CA GLN A 813 -25.98 -12.91 3.80
C GLN A 813 -27.10 -12.92 2.77
N THR A 814 -28.02 -11.96 2.91
CA THR A 814 -29.19 -11.82 2.03
C THR A 814 -28.81 -11.60 0.56
N TYR A 815 -27.71 -10.89 0.30
CA TYR A 815 -27.32 -10.42 -1.03
C TYR A 815 -26.25 -11.28 -1.71
N GLY A 816 -25.55 -12.12 -0.95
CA GLY A 816 -24.53 -13.01 -1.48
C GLY A 816 -23.75 -13.71 -0.37
N GLU A 817 -22.83 -14.57 -0.78
CA GLU A 817 -21.86 -15.20 0.10
C GLU A 817 -20.68 -14.23 0.33
N PRO A 818 -20.44 -13.74 1.56
CA PRO A 818 -19.27 -12.96 1.90
C PRO A 818 -18.01 -13.80 2.15
N ASP A 819 -18.11 -15.09 2.48
CA ASP A 819 -16.96 -15.97 2.69
C ASP A 819 -16.43 -16.45 1.34
N THR A 820 -15.48 -15.70 0.77
CA THR A 820 -15.00 -16.01 -0.57
C THR A 820 -14.23 -17.32 -0.59
N ASN A 821 -13.37 -17.59 0.39
CA ASN A 821 -12.56 -18.81 0.41
C ASN A 821 -13.28 -20.04 1.03
N GLY A 822 -14.46 -19.87 1.63
CA GLY A 822 -15.32 -20.94 2.13
C GLY A 822 -14.86 -21.55 3.45
N ASN A 823 -14.00 -20.87 4.22
CA ASN A 823 -13.47 -21.37 5.48
C ASN A 823 -14.33 -21.02 6.71
N GLY A 824 -15.35 -20.17 6.54
CA GLY A 824 -16.27 -19.67 7.57
C GLY A 824 -15.69 -18.59 8.48
N ILE A 825 -14.57 -17.97 8.11
CA ILE A 825 -13.77 -17.10 8.97
C ILE A 825 -13.71 -15.68 8.39
N GLY A 826 -14.09 -14.73 9.24
CA GLY A 826 -13.73 -13.32 9.07
C GLY A 826 -12.63 -12.91 10.05
N LEU A 827 -11.76 -11.99 9.66
CA LEU A 827 -10.78 -11.37 10.56
C LEU A 827 -11.03 -9.88 10.72
N SER A 828 -10.90 -9.38 11.95
CA SER A 828 -11.08 -7.96 12.28
C SER A 828 -10.02 -7.50 13.25
N VAL A 829 -9.66 -6.22 13.18
CA VAL A 829 -8.90 -5.57 14.25
C VAL A 829 -9.74 -5.59 15.54
N ASN A 830 -9.14 -6.06 16.63
CA ASN A 830 -9.75 -6.10 17.96
C ASN A 830 -9.79 -4.69 18.55
N SER A 831 -10.83 -3.95 18.15
CA SER A 831 -10.98 -2.52 18.42
C SER A 831 -12.45 -2.18 18.66
N GLY A 832 -12.73 -1.06 19.33
CA GLY A 832 -14.07 -0.48 19.38
C GLY A 832 -14.51 0.22 18.08
N ARG A 833 -13.64 0.29 17.07
CA ARG A 833 -13.88 0.91 15.75
C ARG A 833 -13.24 0.06 14.63
N PRO A 834 -13.60 -1.23 14.52
CA PRO A 834 -12.91 -2.19 13.66
C PRO A 834 -12.82 -1.77 12.20
N ILE A 835 -13.84 -1.13 11.63
CA ILE A 835 -13.82 -0.68 10.22
C ILE A 835 -12.84 0.48 10.00
N TYR A 836 -12.80 1.41 10.95
CA TYR A 836 -11.97 2.62 10.86
C TYR A 836 -10.48 2.30 10.95
N GLU A 837 -10.14 1.21 11.64
CA GLU A 837 -8.76 0.72 11.75
C GLU A 837 -8.44 -0.42 10.78
N GLY A 838 -9.40 -1.28 10.47
CA GLY A 838 -9.24 -2.45 9.61
C GLY A 838 -8.89 -2.07 8.18
N GLY A 839 -9.51 -1.03 7.61
CA GLY A 839 -9.19 -0.53 6.28
C GLY A 839 -7.70 -0.18 6.11
N PRO A 840 -7.15 0.73 6.95
CA PRO A 840 -5.71 1.01 6.98
C PRO A 840 -4.84 -0.24 7.19
N VAL A 841 -5.25 -1.17 8.06
CA VAL A 841 -4.47 -2.40 8.31
C VAL A 841 -4.43 -3.29 7.06
N MET A 842 -5.55 -3.45 6.36
CA MET A 842 -5.60 -4.15 5.08
C MET A 842 -4.67 -3.49 4.05
N ASP A 843 -4.70 -2.16 3.98
CA ASP A 843 -3.86 -1.36 3.08
C ASP A 843 -2.36 -1.53 3.36
N ALA A 844 -1.95 -1.52 4.63
CA ALA A 844 -0.57 -1.80 5.04
C ALA A 844 -0.16 -3.24 4.72
N ILE A 845 -1.01 -4.24 5.03
CA ILE A 845 -0.70 -5.65 4.68
C ILE A 845 -0.56 -5.81 3.16
N ALA A 846 -1.45 -5.20 2.39
CA ALA A 846 -1.37 -5.22 0.93
C ALA A 846 -0.11 -4.51 0.41
N SER A 847 0.28 -3.39 1.02
CA SER A 847 1.47 -2.62 0.65
C SER A 847 2.79 -3.38 0.86
N SER A 848 2.82 -4.37 1.76
CA SER A 848 3.99 -5.24 1.96
C SER A 848 4.40 -6.03 0.71
N ARG A 849 3.42 -6.37 -0.16
CA ARG A 849 3.57 -7.29 -1.31
C ARG A 849 4.01 -8.71 -0.96
N SER A 850 3.88 -9.09 0.29
CA SER A 850 4.38 -10.36 0.80
C SER A 850 3.29 -11.42 0.87
N LEU A 851 2.62 -11.71 -0.26
CA LEU A 851 1.41 -12.55 -0.32
C LEU A 851 1.56 -13.88 0.44
N LEU A 852 2.71 -14.54 0.28
CA LEU A 852 3.00 -15.86 0.84
C LEU A 852 3.75 -15.80 2.19
N TYR A 853 4.15 -14.61 2.67
CA TYR A 853 4.79 -14.51 3.99
C TYR A 853 3.81 -14.95 5.06
N ARG A 854 4.32 -15.68 6.05
CA ARG A 854 3.51 -16.19 7.16
C ARG A 854 3.67 -15.32 8.39
N THR A 855 2.56 -15.11 9.07
CA THR A 855 2.55 -14.39 10.36
C THR A 855 3.21 -15.23 11.46
N VAL A 856 3.84 -14.55 12.42
CA VAL A 856 4.40 -15.16 13.65
C VAL A 856 3.73 -14.65 14.93
N THR A 857 2.78 -13.73 14.78
CA THR A 857 2.02 -13.13 15.88
C THR A 857 0.53 -13.15 15.57
N GLY A 858 -0.31 -13.05 16.60
CA GLY A 858 -1.76 -13.22 16.50
C GLY A 858 -2.24 -14.48 17.21
N GLY A 859 -3.57 -14.68 17.25
CA GLY A 859 -4.16 -15.91 17.77
C GLY A 859 -4.10 -17.07 16.78
N ASP A 860 -4.61 -18.25 17.15
CA ASP A 860 -4.55 -19.50 16.38
C ASP A 860 -5.08 -19.43 14.94
N GLN A 861 -5.94 -18.45 14.63
CA GLN A 861 -6.53 -18.24 13.30
C GLN A 861 -5.83 -17.15 12.49
N VAL A 862 -4.74 -16.59 13.02
CA VAL A 862 -3.92 -15.57 12.38
C VAL A 862 -2.49 -16.08 12.25
N ASN A 863 -1.91 -16.57 13.36
CA ASN A 863 -0.54 -17.07 13.42
C ASN A 863 -0.30 -18.18 12.38
N ARG A 864 0.89 -18.19 11.75
CA ARG A 864 1.33 -19.17 10.73
C ARG A 864 0.53 -19.16 9.42
N ARG A 865 -0.43 -18.26 9.24
CA ARG A 865 -1.16 -18.10 7.98
C ARG A 865 -0.44 -17.15 7.05
N SER A 866 -0.60 -17.35 5.75
CA SER A 866 -0.07 -16.42 4.74
C SER A 866 -0.75 -15.05 4.87
N TYR A 867 -0.08 -13.98 4.48
CA TYR A 867 -0.67 -12.64 4.47
C TYR A 867 -1.87 -12.59 3.51
N PHE A 868 -1.85 -13.35 2.43
CA PHE A 868 -2.98 -13.51 1.52
C PHE A 868 -4.21 -14.11 2.23
N ASP A 869 -4.04 -15.19 2.99
CA ASP A 869 -5.16 -15.81 3.71
C ASP A 869 -5.71 -14.87 4.79
N VAL A 870 -4.81 -14.18 5.51
CA VAL A 870 -5.19 -13.19 6.53
C VAL A 870 -5.97 -12.03 5.88
N LEU A 871 -5.48 -11.50 4.77
CA LEU A 871 -6.11 -10.37 4.08
C LEU A 871 -7.42 -10.77 3.41
N THR A 872 -7.54 -12.01 2.92
CA THR A 872 -8.79 -12.57 2.37
C THR A 872 -9.86 -12.62 3.45
N ASP A 873 -9.59 -13.21 4.61
CA ASP A 873 -10.58 -13.25 5.70
C ASP A 873 -10.87 -11.86 6.28
N MET A 874 -9.92 -10.93 6.23
CA MET A 874 -10.21 -9.53 6.54
C MET A 874 -11.20 -8.94 5.51
N ALA A 875 -11.01 -9.19 4.22
CA ALA A 875 -11.92 -8.74 3.18
C ALA A 875 -13.32 -9.38 3.33
N ASP A 876 -13.38 -10.69 3.61
CA ASP A 876 -14.63 -11.43 3.87
C ASP A 876 -15.40 -10.83 5.06
N GLN A 877 -14.69 -10.42 6.10
CA GLN A 877 -15.29 -9.69 7.23
C GLN A 877 -15.87 -8.32 6.81
N PHE A 878 -15.24 -7.61 5.87
CA PHE A 878 -15.78 -6.36 5.33
C PHE A 878 -16.98 -6.60 4.41
N TYR A 879 -17.01 -7.69 3.64
CA TYR A 879 -18.17 -8.09 2.84
C TYR A 879 -19.35 -8.39 3.75
N TRP A 880 -19.14 -9.26 4.75
CA TRP A 880 -20.13 -9.58 5.78
C TRP A 880 -20.53 -8.36 6.63
N GLY A 881 -19.65 -7.36 6.71
CA GLY A 881 -19.82 -6.20 7.56
C GLY A 881 -20.67 -5.05 7.01
N GLN A 882 -21.12 -5.10 5.75
CA GLN A 882 -21.92 -4.04 5.12
C GLN A 882 -23.30 -3.91 5.78
N ASP A 883 -23.85 -2.68 5.81
CA ASP A 883 -25.26 -2.51 6.16
C ASP A 883 -26.16 -3.19 5.13
N ASP A 884 -27.18 -3.92 5.60
CA ASP A 884 -28.10 -4.71 4.78
C ASP A 884 -29.48 -4.05 4.60
N ASP A 885 -29.75 -2.88 5.19
CA ASP A 885 -31.05 -2.18 5.10
C ASP A 885 -31.32 -1.56 3.69
N SER A 886 -32.41 -0.81 3.57
CA SER A 886 -32.84 -0.07 2.37
C SER A 886 -31.91 1.08 1.95
N ARG A 887 -30.98 1.50 2.82
CA ARG A 887 -29.97 2.56 2.61
C ARG A 887 -28.54 2.01 2.73
N ALA A 888 -28.42 0.70 2.47
CA ALA A 888 -27.30 -0.19 2.69
C ALA A 888 -26.04 0.04 1.87
N GLY A 889 -25.02 -0.75 2.22
CA GLY A 889 -23.81 -1.01 1.43
C GLY A 889 -22.60 -0.20 1.82
N GLY A 890 -22.77 0.87 2.61
CA GLY A 890 -21.64 1.52 3.25
C GLY A 890 -21.29 0.84 4.59
N TRP A 891 -20.26 1.36 5.25
CA TRP A 891 -19.80 0.89 6.56
C TRP A 891 -19.83 2.01 7.60
N ARG A 892 -19.81 1.64 8.88
CA ARG A 892 -19.74 2.57 10.00
C ARG A 892 -18.61 2.21 10.98
N TYR A 893 -18.78 2.47 12.28
CA TYR A 893 -17.75 2.16 13.28
C TYR A 893 -17.79 0.69 13.70
N GLY A 894 -18.97 0.06 13.76
CA GLY A 894 -19.16 -1.37 13.96
C GLY A 894 -19.71 -2.06 12.70
N TRP A 895 -19.71 -3.40 12.75
CA TRP A 895 -20.21 -4.25 11.66
C TRP A 895 -21.73 -4.22 11.57
N ASN A 896 -22.28 -4.27 10.34
CA ASN A 896 -23.73 -4.25 10.08
C ASN A 896 -24.45 -3.01 10.66
N ASP A 897 -23.75 -1.88 10.76
CA ASP A 897 -24.25 -0.62 11.30
C ASP A 897 -24.65 0.36 10.19
N PHE A 898 -25.64 1.21 10.47
CA PHE A 898 -26.08 2.27 9.55
C PHE A 898 -24.89 3.14 9.06
N PRO A 899 -24.66 3.27 7.73
CA PRO A 899 -23.39 3.74 7.19
C PRO A 899 -23.05 5.21 7.48
N ASP A 900 -21.76 5.50 7.32
CA ASP A 900 -21.15 6.82 7.46
C ASP A 900 -19.98 6.95 6.47
N ASN A 901 -19.98 7.97 5.62
CA ASN A 901 -18.93 8.14 4.61
C ASN A 901 -17.53 8.31 5.20
N SER A 902 -17.40 8.85 6.41
CA SER A 902 -16.10 8.97 7.07
C SER A 902 -15.49 7.61 7.46
N ALA A 903 -16.31 6.60 7.71
CA ALA A 903 -15.85 5.23 7.96
C ALA A 903 -15.81 4.38 6.69
N ALA A 904 -16.81 4.52 5.81
CA ALA A 904 -16.94 3.74 4.59
C ALA A 904 -15.74 3.90 3.63
N GLN A 905 -15.10 5.08 3.59
CA GLN A 905 -13.87 5.25 2.80
C GLN A 905 -12.72 4.34 3.25
N TRP A 906 -12.68 3.92 4.52
CA TRP A 906 -11.63 3.05 5.04
C TRP A 906 -11.86 1.61 4.62
N GLY A 907 -13.11 1.13 4.64
CA GLY A 907 -13.46 -0.16 4.04
C GLY A 907 -13.15 -0.18 2.54
N ALA A 908 -13.57 0.87 1.82
CA ALA A 908 -13.30 0.99 0.38
C ALA A 908 -11.81 0.99 0.03
N ILE A 909 -10.96 1.73 0.77
CA ILE A 909 -9.52 1.75 0.47
C ILE A 909 -8.86 0.41 0.78
N GLY A 910 -9.20 -0.24 1.90
CA GLY A 910 -8.63 -1.54 2.26
C GLY A 910 -9.03 -2.65 1.29
N LEU A 911 -10.31 -2.69 0.91
CA LEU A 911 -10.80 -3.64 -0.10
C LEU A 911 -10.20 -3.37 -1.49
N LYS A 912 -10.01 -2.09 -1.86
CA LYS A 912 -9.35 -1.74 -3.11
C LYS A 912 -7.89 -2.15 -3.13
N ALA A 913 -7.14 -1.94 -2.04
CA ALA A 913 -5.75 -2.39 -1.92
C ALA A 913 -5.63 -3.93 -1.99
N ALA A 914 -6.51 -4.65 -1.28
CA ALA A 914 -6.59 -6.11 -1.33
C ALA A 914 -6.88 -6.63 -2.75
N GLN A 915 -7.80 -5.97 -3.46
CA GLN A 915 -8.12 -6.30 -4.85
C GLN A 915 -6.97 -5.97 -5.82
N ASP A 916 -6.44 -4.76 -5.77
CA ASP A 916 -5.52 -4.24 -6.79
C ASP A 916 -4.08 -4.77 -6.61
N ILE A 917 -3.67 -5.09 -5.38
CA ILE A 917 -2.29 -5.53 -5.09
C ILE A 917 -2.21 -7.05 -4.88
N PHE A 918 -3.15 -7.62 -4.11
CA PHE A 918 -3.14 -9.06 -3.76
C PHE A 918 -4.08 -9.89 -4.65
N GLY A 919 -4.88 -9.26 -5.52
CA GLY A 919 -5.82 -9.96 -6.40
C GLY A 919 -7.05 -10.52 -5.68
N ILE A 920 -7.33 -10.11 -4.43
CA ILE A 920 -8.44 -10.65 -3.65
C ILE A 920 -9.78 -10.21 -4.27
N PRO A 921 -10.67 -11.16 -4.62
CA PRO A 921 -11.87 -10.86 -5.38
C PRO A 921 -12.90 -10.16 -4.50
N VAL A 922 -13.32 -8.96 -4.92
CA VAL A 922 -14.45 -8.26 -4.30
C VAL A 922 -15.74 -8.71 -5.00
N PRO A 923 -16.70 -9.32 -4.31
CA PRO A 923 -17.96 -9.73 -4.92
C PRO A 923 -18.71 -8.56 -5.54
N GLY A 924 -19.26 -8.73 -6.74
CA GLY A 924 -19.99 -7.67 -7.46
C GLY A 924 -21.14 -7.07 -6.64
N TRP A 925 -21.84 -7.91 -5.86
CA TRP A 925 -22.91 -7.47 -4.99
C TRP A 925 -22.44 -6.47 -3.92
N VAL A 926 -21.20 -6.59 -3.41
CA VAL A 926 -20.63 -5.65 -2.42
C VAL A 926 -20.52 -4.24 -3.00
N LYS A 927 -20.04 -4.14 -4.26
CA LYS A 927 -19.95 -2.86 -5.00
C LYS A 927 -21.34 -2.32 -5.33
N GLU A 928 -22.27 -3.18 -5.78
CA GLU A 928 -23.65 -2.80 -6.07
C GLU A 928 -24.37 -2.23 -4.84
N ARG A 929 -24.22 -2.87 -3.68
CA ARG A 929 -24.79 -2.38 -2.41
C ARG A 929 -24.14 -1.06 -2.02
N ASN A 930 -22.82 -0.94 -2.07
CA ASN A 930 -22.13 0.32 -1.78
C ASN A 930 -22.63 1.48 -2.69
N ASN A 931 -23.01 1.19 -3.94
CA ASN A 931 -23.59 2.18 -4.84
C ASN A 931 -24.96 2.70 -4.35
N VAL A 932 -25.75 1.89 -3.64
CA VAL A 932 -27.01 2.33 -3.01
C VAL A 932 -26.72 3.41 -1.95
N TRP A 933 -25.71 3.18 -1.09
CA TRP A 933 -25.25 4.15 -0.12
C TRP A 933 -24.73 5.45 -0.75
N LEU A 934 -23.94 5.34 -1.82
CA LEU A 934 -23.43 6.51 -2.54
C LEU A 934 -24.57 7.36 -3.10
N ASN A 935 -25.60 6.74 -3.66
CA ASN A 935 -26.78 7.47 -4.14
C ASN A 935 -27.58 8.13 -3.01
N TYR A 936 -27.67 7.49 -1.83
CA TYR A 936 -28.36 8.05 -0.68
C TYR A 936 -27.61 9.23 -0.03
N SER A 937 -26.28 9.17 -0.02
CA SER A 937 -25.44 10.18 0.62
C SER A 937 -25.05 11.35 -0.30
N TYR A 938 -25.43 11.30 -1.58
CA TYR A 938 -25.17 12.32 -2.58
C TYR A 938 -26.28 13.39 -2.64
N ASP A 939 -25.93 14.69 -2.69
CA ASP A 939 -26.91 15.80 -2.73
C ASP A 939 -27.02 16.52 -4.09
N GLY A 940 -26.34 16.03 -5.13
CA GLY A 940 -26.20 16.71 -6.42
C GLY A 940 -24.93 17.54 -6.56
N THR A 941 -24.16 17.73 -5.49
CA THR A 941 -22.90 18.48 -5.49
C THR A 941 -21.76 17.77 -4.76
N GLY A 942 -22.04 16.87 -3.83
CA GLY A 942 -21.03 16.11 -3.10
C GLY A 942 -21.65 15.02 -2.25
N PHE A 943 -20.90 14.54 -1.25
CA PHE A 943 -21.36 13.49 -0.34
C PHE A 943 -21.39 13.95 1.11
N GLY A 944 -22.46 13.59 1.83
CA GLY A 944 -22.65 13.94 3.24
C GLY A 944 -22.17 12.85 4.21
N TYR A 945 -22.36 13.09 5.51
CA TYR A 945 -21.82 12.24 6.57
C TYR A 945 -22.64 10.96 6.79
N THR A 946 -23.89 11.11 7.26
CA THR A 946 -24.87 10.02 7.48
C THR A 946 -26.12 10.16 6.60
N GLY A 947 -26.03 10.94 5.52
CA GLY A 947 -27.10 11.27 4.60
C GLY A 947 -26.62 12.24 3.51
N SER A 948 -27.52 12.70 2.64
CA SER A 948 -27.19 13.62 1.55
C SER A 948 -26.55 14.92 2.05
N GLY A 949 -25.42 15.34 1.47
CA GLY A 949 -24.77 16.61 1.73
C GLY A 949 -23.49 16.75 0.92
N ASN A 950 -22.64 17.74 1.24
CA ASN A 950 -21.41 18.03 0.49
C ASN A 950 -20.25 18.46 1.43
N GLY A 951 -19.88 17.60 2.37
CA GLY A 951 -18.88 17.94 3.39
C GLY A 951 -17.41 17.85 2.93
N ARG A 952 -16.54 18.58 3.62
CA ARG A 952 -15.10 18.77 3.27
C ARG A 952 -14.29 17.47 3.20
N ALA A 953 -14.52 16.56 4.16
CA ALA A 953 -13.89 15.25 4.17
C ALA A 953 -14.80 14.16 3.60
N THR A 954 -16.13 14.34 3.68
CA THR A 954 -17.10 13.33 3.26
C THR A 954 -17.27 13.28 1.75
N THR A 955 -17.17 14.41 1.04
CA THR A 955 -17.19 14.43 -0.43
C THR A 955 -16.03 13.61 -1.01
N PRO A 956 -14.75 13.86 -0.64
CA PRO A 956 -13.67 12.96 -1.03
C PRO A 956 -13.85 11.51 -0.58
N SER A 957 -14.42 11.29 0.61
CA SER A 957 -14.70 9.92 1.09
C SER A 957 -15.68 9.16 0.18
N GLY A 958 -16.70 9.84 -0.34
CA GLY A 958 -17.62 9.28 -1.33
C GLY A 958 -16.94 9.04 -2.69
N MET A 959 -16.00 9.90 -3.08
CA MET A 959 -15.21 9.72 -4.31
C MET A 959 -14.28 8.51 -4.23
N VAL A 960 -13.65 8.24 -3.08
CA VAL A 960 -12.87 7.00 -2.85
C VAL A 960 -13.74 5.76 -3.05
N GLN A 961 -14.98 5.79 -2.57
CA GLN A 961 -15.94 4.70 -2.75
C GLN A 961 -16.44 4.59 -4.21
N LEU A 962 -16.57 5.69 -4.95
CA LEU A 962 -16.84 5.64 -6.40
C LEU A 962 -15.71 4.90 -7.13
N ALA A 963 -14.46 5.24 -6.82
CA ALA A 963 -13.28 4.59 -7.40
C ALA A 963 -13.20 3.10 -7.02
N PHE A 964 -13.52 2.73 -5.78
CA PHE A 964 -13.64 1.33 -5.36
C PHE A 964 -14.71 0.56 -6.14
N ASN A 965 -15.82 1.23 -6.48
CA ASN A 965 -16.90 0.69 -7.30
C ASN A 965 -16.59 0.70 -8.82
N ASP A 966 -15.35 1.00 -9.21
CA ASP A 966 -14.89 1.10 -10.61
C ASP A 966 -15.63 2.18 -11.44
N PHE A 967 -16.25 3.17 -10.79
CA PHE A 967 -16.76 4.35 -11.49
C PHE A 967 -15.61 5.30 -11.85
N ASP A 968 -15.58 5.72 -13.11
CA ASP A 968 -14.58 6.67 -13.60
C ASP A 968 -14.92 8.13 -13.24
N SER A 969 -13.98 9.02 -13.50
CA SER A 969 -14.09 10.46 -13.26
C SER A 969 -15.15 11.15 -14.14
N THR A 970 -15.71 10.44 -15.12
CA THR A 970 -16.79 10.91 -15.98
C THR A 970 -18.18 10.58 -15.41
N ASP A 971 -18.27 9.82 -14.31
CA ASP A 971 -19.49 9.71 -13.52
C ASP A 971 -19.94 11.11 -13.06
N SER A 972 -21.21 11.45 -13.32
CA SER A 972 -21.79 12.75 -12.96
C SER A 972 -21.60 13.13 -11.49
N ARG A 973 -21.57 12.16 -10.58
CA ARG A 973 -21.34 12.37 -9.14
C ARG A 973 -19.89 12.75 -8.86
N TRP A 974 -18.93 12.14 -9.58
CA TRP A 974 -17.52 12.53 -9.51
C TRP A 974 -17.35 13.96 -10.01
N ALA A 975 -17.81 14.23 -11.24
CA ALA A 975 -17.63 15.53 -11.89
C ALA A 975 -18.20 16.67 -11.04
N THR A 976 -19.39 16.50 -10.47
CA THR A 976 -20.01 17.50 -9.57
C THR A 976 -19.31 17.63 -8.22
N ALA A 977 -18.81 16.53 -7.65
CA ALA A 977 -18.04 16.53 -6.41
C ALA A 977 -16.69 17.25 -6.58
N GLU A 978 -15.97 16.96 -7.66
CA GLU A 978 -14.74 17.64 -8.03
C GLU A 978 -14.99 19.13 -8.31
N ASP A 979 -16.07 19.45 -9.03
CA ASP A 979 -16.49 20.82 -9.29
C ASP A 979 -16.77 21.58 -8.00
N TYR A 980 -17.49 20.94 -7.07
CA TYR A 980 -17.75 21.49 -5.76
C TYR A 980 -16.42 21.79 -5.06
N ILE A 981 -15.52 20.80 -4.98
CA ILE A 981 -14.20 20.95 -4.33
C ILE A 981 -13.41 22.11 -4.94
N GLY A 982 -13.32 22.20 -6.27
CA GLY A 982 -12.61 23.28 -6.96
C GLY A 982 -13.27 24.65 -6.78
N SER A 983 -14.61 24.73 -6.77
CA SER A 983 -15.34 26.01 -6.62
C SER A 983 -15.12 26.70 -5.28
N VAL A 984 -14.74 25.92 -4.30
CA VAL A 984 -14.48 26.35 -2.94
C VAL A 984 -13.02 26.08 -2.56
N TRP A 985 -12.15 25.81 -3.54
CA TRP A 985 -10.71 25.85 -3.37
C TRP A 985 -10.28 27.30 -3.63
N SER A 986 -9.83 27.99 -2.58
CA SER A 986 -9.51 29.41 -2.60
C SER A 986 -8.03 29.62 -2.29
N GLU A 987 -7.35 30.43 -3.10
CA GLU A 987 -5.98 30.93 -2.81
C GLU A 987 -5.97 31.88 -1.59
N ASP A 988 -7.12 32.50 -1.28
CA ASP A 988 -7.34 33.19 -0.01
C ASP A 988 -7.77 32.17 1.07
N ASP A 989 -6.89 31.93 2.05
CA ASP A 989 -7.01 30.99 3.20
C ASP A 989 -8.32 31.08 4.03
N SER A 990 -9.17 32.07 3.76
CA SER A 990 -10.39 32.33 4.53
C SER A 990 -11.59 31.47 4.12
N ASN A 991 -11.59 30.88 2.92
CA ASN A 991 -12.78 30.25 2.34
C ASN A 991 -12.56 28.89 1.66
N SER A 992 -11.33 28.32 1.72
CA SER A 992 -11.08 27.01 1.11
C SER A 992 -11.79 25.87 1.88
N ILE A 993 -12.36 24.88 1.20
CA ILE A 993 -12.92 23.71 1.90
C ILE A 993 -11.86 22.76 2.44
N LEU A 994 -10.69 22.68 1.80
CA LEU A 994 -9.58 21.88 2.29
C LEU A 994 -8.69 22.68 3.24
N TYR A 995 -8.71 24.03 3.12
CA TYR A 995 -8.09 24.96 4.07
C TYR A 995 -9.14 25.75 4.86
N GLY A 996 -9.54 25.21 6.01
CA GLY A 996 -10.03 26.03 7.11
C GLY A 996 -8.98 26.00 8.22
N TRP A 997 -8.55 27.06 8.90
CA TRP A 997 -8.90 28.48 8.95
C TRP A 997 -7.59 29.27 9.12
N ASN A 998 -7.56 30.52 8.68
CA ASN A 998 -6.57 31.52 9.03
C ASN A 998 -6.08 31.37 10.49
N CYS A 999 -4.81 31.02 10.67
CA CYS A 999 -4.14 30.84 11.97
C CYS A 999 -4.08 32.12 12.84
N SER A 1000 -4.65 33.24 12.36
CA SER A 1000 -4.56 34.56 12.97
C SER A 1000 -5.85 35.07 13.62
N VAL A 1001 -6.98 34.33 13.60
CA VAL A 1001 -8.28 34.83 14.11
C VAL A 1001 -8.54 34.34 15.55
N PRO A 1002 -8.63 35.21 16.57
CA PRO A 1002 -8.72 34.82 17.98
C PRO A 1002 -10.04 34.14 18.42
N SER A 1003 -11.01 33.93 17.52
CA SER A 1003 -12.40 33.56 17.87
C SER A 1003 -12.78 32.10 17.62
N VAL A 1004 -11.88 31.27 17.09
CA VAL A 1004 -12.01 29.81 17.07
C VAL A 1004 -10.94 29.20 17.96
N GLY A 1005 -11.32 28.21 18.77
CA GLY A 1005 -10.35 27.43 19.53
C GLY A 1005 -9.28 26.85 18.59
N THR A 1006 -8.06 26.76 19.10
CA THR A 1006 -6.80 26.43 18.41
C THR A 1006 -6.72 25.04 17.74
N GLU A 1007 -7.84 24.37 17.50
CA GLU A 1007 -7.91 22.93 17.18
C GLU A 1007 -8.19 22.61 15.70
N GLN A 1008 -8.50 23.60 14.84
CA GLN A 1008 -9.09 23.37 13.51
C GLN A 1008 -8.26 23.81 12.29
N CYS A 1009 -7.00 24.23 12.44
CA CYS A 1009 -6.17 24.60 11.29
C CYS A 1009 -5.49 23.38 10.65
N ARG A 1010 -5.42 23.31 9.30
CA ARG A 1010 -4.67 22.28 8.54
C ARG A 1010 -5.16 20.85 8.85
N ASP A 1011 -6.31 20.47 8.29
CA ASP A 1011 -6.99 19.19 8.55
C ASP A 1011 -6.45 18.06 7.67
N TYR A 1012 -5.44 17.35 8.18
CA TYR A 1012 -4.78 16.23 7.50
C TYR A 1012 -5.73 15.09 7.15
N TYR A 1013 -6.83 14.92 7.88
CA TYR A 1013 -7.81 13.89 7.56
C TYR A 1013 -8.55 14.20 6.26
N ALA A 1014 -8.95 15.46 6.06
CA ALA A 1014 -9.61 15.91 4.84
C ALA A 1014 -8.63 15.92 3.65
N MET A 1015 -7.38 16.39 3.87
CA MET A 1015 -6.33 16.34 2.86
C MET A 1015 -6.05 14.90 2.43
N TYR A 1016 -5.90 13.98 3.37
CA TYR A 1016 -5.66 12.57 3.07
C TYR A 1016 -6.82 11.93 2.30
N ALA A 1017 -8.08 12.17 2.71
CA ALA A 1017 -9.25 11.68 1.99
C ALA A 1017 -9.30 12.24 0.55
N PHE A 1018 -8.95 13.52 0.37
CA PHE A 1018 -8.86 14.17 -0.94
C PHE A 1018 -7.72 13.60 -1.81
N THR A 1019 -6.52 13.48 -1.27
CA THR A 1019 -5.39 12.86 -1.99
C THR A 1019 -5.73 11.43 -2.40
N LYS A 1020 -6.39 10.66 -1.53
CA LYS A 1020 -6.88 9.33 -1.90
C LYS A 1020 -7.82 9.38 -3.10
N ALA A 1021 -8.84 10.24 -3.06
CA ALA A 1021 -9.76 10.39 -4.19
C ALA A 1021 -9.02 10.76 -5.48
N MET A 1022 -8.20 11.82 -5.48
CA MET A 1022 -7.54 12.30 -6.70
C MET A 1022 -6.58 11.26 -7.31
N ARG A 1023 -5.86 10.50 -6.47
CA ARG A 1023 -4.92 9.48 -6.92
C ARG A 1023 -5.59 8.18 -7.38
N LEU A 1024 -6.77 7.87 -6.87
CA LEU A 1024 -7.57 6.70 -7.27
C LEU A 1024 -8.50 6.96 -8.47
N ALA A 1025 -8.55 8.18 -8.97
CA ALA A 1025 -9.37 8.54 -10.10
C ALA A 1025 -9.03 7.68 -11.34
N ASN A 1026 -10.06 7.28 -12.07
CA ASN A 1026 -9.98 6.46 -13.28
C ASN A 1026 -10.58 7.28 -14.46
N PRO A 1027 -10.16 7.12 -15.74
CA PRO A 1027 -9.04 6.31 -16.24
C PRO A 1027 -7.66 6.79 -15.77
N GLU A 1028 -7.55 8.05 -15.35
CA GLU A 1028 -6.29 8.65 -14.92
C GLU A 1028 -6.48 9.43 -13.62
N GLN A 1029 -5.38 9.55 -12.88
CA GLN A 1029 -5.30 10.38 -11.68
C GLN A 1029 -5.69 11.83 -12.03
N VAL A 1030 -6.45 12.48 -11.16
CA VAL A 1030 -6.71 13.92 -11.32
C VAL A 1030 -5.43 14.66 -10.96
N ILE A 1031 -4.87 15.45 -11.89
CA ILE A 1031 -3.73 16.35 -11.64
C ILE A 1031 -4.20 17.78 -11.42
N LYS A 1032 -5.16 18.25 -12.24
CA LYS A 1032 -5.74 19.59 -12.15
C LYS A 1032 -7.25 19.50 -12.02
N LEU A 1033 -7.82 20.30 -11.12
CA LEU A 1033 -9.26 20.33 -10.89
C LEU A 1033 -10.00 20.93 -12.08
N ALA A 1034 -10.99 20.22 -12.60
CA ALA A 1034 -11.74 20.60 -13.80
C ALA A 1034 -12.51 21.94 -13.67
N ALA A 1035 -12.86 22.34 -12.44
CA ALA A 1035 -13.58 23.59 -12.19
C ALA A 1035 -12.77 24.84 -12.53
N ASN A 1036 -11.50 24.87 -12.13
CA ASN A 1036 -10.67 26.07 -12.09
C ASN A 1036 -9.25 25.88 -12.65
N GLY A 1037 -8.87 24.66 -13.07
CA GLY A 1037 -7.52 24.35 -13.57
C GLY A 1037 -6.45 24.33 -12.48
N HIS A 1038 -6.83 24.35 -11.21
CA HIS A 1038 -5.91 24.37 -10.08
C HIS A 1038 -5.17 23.04 -9.95
N ASP A 1039 -3.84 23.11 -9.90
CA ASP A 1039 -2.99 21.97 -9.58
C ASP A 1039 -3.01 21.71 -8.07
N TRP A 1040 -3.83 20.76 -7.63
CA TRP A 1040 -4.08 20.56 -6.21
C TRP A 1040 -2.84 20.04 -5.45
N PHE A 1041 -1.84 19.51 -6.15
CA PHE A 1041 -0.64 18.92 -5.54
C PHE A 1041 0.59 19.83 -5.69
N GLU A 1042 0.92 20.22 -6.92
CA GLU A 1042 2.18 20.92 -7.27
C GLU A 1042 2.05 22.44 -7.32
N HIS A 1043 0.86 23.02 -7.10
CA HIS A 1043 0.72 24.48 -7.12
C HIS A 1043 1.68 25.15 -6.12
N PRO A 1044 2.49 26.14 -6.57
CA PRO A 1044 3.66 26.62 -5.84
C PRO A 1044 3.36 27.19 -4.46
N ASP A 1045 2.17 27.77 -4.27
CA ASP A 1045 1.78 28.44 -3.03
C ASP A 1045 0.61 27.76 -2.28
N ALA A 1046 -0.13 26.86 -2.95
CA ALA A 1046 -1.43 26.38 -2.45
C ALA A 1046 -1.69 24.88 -2.70
N GLY A 1047 -0.75 24.20 -3.35
CA GLY A 1047 -0.78 22.76 -3.53
C GLY A 1047 -0.48 22.05 -2.22
N ILE A 1048 -1.04 20.85 -2.07
CA ILE A 1048 -0.84 20.03 -0.87
C ILE A 1048 0.64 19.80 -0.59
N ALA A 1049 1.48 19.57 -1.61
CA ALA A 1049 2.91 19.34 -1.41
C ALA A 1049 3.58 20.53 -0.73
N ARG A 1050 3.35 21.75 -1.23
CA ARG A 1050 3.91 22.98 -0.64
C ARG A 1050 3.55 23.12 0.83
N ILE A 1051 2.27 22.88 1.16
CA ILE A 1051 1.75 23.06 2.50
C ILE A 1051 2.32 22.03 3.47
N LEU A 1052 2.43 20.78 3.06
CA LEU A 1052 3.05 19.74 3.88
C LEU A 1052 4.52 20.06 4.15
N ILE A 1053 5.27 20.52 3.14
CA ILE A 1053 6.68 20.89 3.33
C ILE A 1053 6.80 22.08 4.29
N ASP A 1054 5.92 23.08 4.18
CA ASP A 1054 5.91 24.25 5.07
C ASP A 1054 5.44 23.91 6.49
N ASP A 1055 4.69 22.82 6.65
CA ASP A 1055 4.27 22.23 7.93
C ASP A 1055 5.36 21.42 8.61
N GLN A 1056 6.40 21.02 7.88
CA GLN A 1056 7.43 20.17 8.43
C GLN A 1056 8.33 20.95 9.38
N THR A 1057 8.43 20.43 10.61
CA THR A 1057 9.30 20.99 11.64
C THR A 1057 10.75 20.55 11.47
N ALA A 1058 11.65 21.20 12.20
CA ALA A 1058 13.06 20.82 12.23
C ALA A 1058 13.33 19.40 12.77
N SER A 1059 12.34 18.71 13.36
CA SER A 1059 12.49 17.31 13.79
C SER A 1059 11.92 16.31 12.77
N GLY A 1060 11.66 16.74 11.52
CA GLY A 1060 11.01 15.92 10.47
C GLY A 1060 9.50 15.69 10.64
N ARG A 1061 8.95 16.03 11.82
CA ARG A 1061 7.52 15.93 12.12
C ARG A 1061 6.69 16.94 11.32
N PHE A 1062 5.50 16.54 10.88
CA PHE A 1062 4.52 17.42 10.25
C PHE A 1062 3.52 18.02 11.25
N GLN A 1063 3.31 19.34 11.18
CA GLN A 1063 2.32 20.05 12.01
C GLN A 1063 0.89 19.91 11.47
N GLY A 1064 -0.15 20.20 12.27
CA GLY A 1064 -1.56 20.13 11.80
C GLY A 1064 -2.62 20.16 12.91
N SER A 1065 -3.89 20.00 12.55
CA SER A 1065 -5.05 20.00 13.47
C SER A 1065 -4.98 18.87 14.51
N ASN A 1066 -5.59 19.02 15.69
CA ASN A 1066 -5.49 18.03 16.77
C ASN A 1066 -6.28 16.71 16.56
N ARG A 1067 -6.87 16.49 15.38
CA ARG A 1067 -7.78 15.35 15.09
C ARG A 1067 -7.08 14.00 14.88
N ALA A 1068 -5.78 14.01 14.62
CA ALA A 1068 -4.93 12.82 14.50
C ALA A 1068 -3.71 12.96 15.41
N SER A 1069 -2.96 11.89 15.73
CA SER A 1069 -1.68 12.04 16.46
C SER A 1069 -0.59 12.66 15.58
N TRP A 1070 0.53 13.08 16.18
CA TRP A 1070 1.69 13.54 15.44
C TRP A 1070 2.29 12.44 14.57
N ASP A 1071 2.33 11.22 15.09
CA ASP A 1071 2.83 10.04 14.37
C ASP A 1071 1.94 9.76 13.14
N MET A 1072 0.62 9.70 13.33
CA MET A 1072 -0.35 9.50 12.24
C MET A 1072 -0.29 10.60 11.18
N ARG A 1073 -0.23 11.86 11.60
CA ARG A 1073 -0.17 12.98 10.66
C ARG A 1073 1.12 12.97 9.83
N SER A 1074 2.23 12.62 10.46
CA SER A 1074 3.52 12.54 9.75
C SER A 1074 3.51 11.38 8.75
N ALA A 1075 2.94 10.23 9.12
CA ALA A 1075 2.71 9.13 8.20
C ALA A 1075 1.85 9.52 6.99
N TRP A 1076 0.68 10.13 7.22
CA TRP A 1076 -0.16 10.63 6.11
C TRP A 1076 0.53 11.70 5.28
N ALA A 1077 1.36 12.57 5.87
CA ALA A 1077 2.13 13.56 5.12
C ALA A 1077 3.09 12.88 4.15
N VAL A 1078 3.85 11.89 4.62
CA VAL A 1078 4.78 11.12 3.80
C VAL A 1078 4.02 10.41 2.67
N ILE A 1079 2.89 9.76 2.96
CA ILE A 1079 2.07 9.09 1.93
C ILE A 1079 1.55 10.10 0.90
N MET A 1080 1.03 11.26 1.32
CA MET A 1080 0.56 12.29 0.39
C MET A 1080 1.70 12.84 -0.48
N LEU A 1081 2.89 13.05 0.08
CA LEU A 1081 4.09 13.52 -0.63
C LEU A 1081 4.65 12.46 -1.60
N SER A 1082 4.44 11.17 -1.29
CA SER A 1082 4.87 10.01 -2.08
C SER A 1082 4.18 9.87 -3.44
N ARG A 1083 3.34 10.84 -3.86
CA ARG A 1083 2.64 10.92 -5.16
C ARG A 1083 1.77 9.70 -5.53
N THR A 1084 1.67 8.70 -4.67
CA THR A 1084 0.92 7.43 -4.84
C THR A 1084 0.45 6.94 -3.47
N LEU A 1085 -0.53 6.02 -3.45
CA LEU A 1085 -1.12 5.50 -2.21
C LEU A 1085 -0.71 4.07 -1.86
N PHE A 1086 -0.24 3.31 -2.84
CA PHE A 1086 -0.01 1.87 -2.72
C PHE A 1086 1.37 1.47 -3.22
N VAL A 1087 1.77 2.02 -4.37
CA VAL A 1087 3.02 1.71 -5.07
C VAL A 1087 3.54 2.98 -5.72
N GLN A 1088 4.79 3.35 -5.43
CA GLN A 1088 5.48 4.47 -6.11
C GLN A 1088 5.55 4.23 -7.61
N PRO A 1089 5.52 5.30 -8.43
CA PRO A 1089 5.85 5.17 -9.84
C PRO A 1089 7.37 5.03 -10.01
N PRO A 1090 7.84 4.63 -11.20
CA PRO A 1090 9.27 4.65 -11.49
C PRO A 1090 9.86 6.07 -11.41
N VAL A 1091 11.12 6.16 -10.99
CA VAL A 1091 11.91 7.39 -10.95
C VAL A 1091 12.67 7.53 -12.27
N ALA A 1092 12.37 8.59 -13.01
CA ALA A 1092 13.11 8.97 -14.21
C ALA A 1092 14.38 9.75 -13.82
N ASP A 1093 15.54 9.34 -14.31
CA ASP A 1093 16.78 10.12 -14.29
C ASP A 1093 17.18 10.46 -15.72
N ALA A 1094 17.00 11.71 -16.13
CA ALA A 1094 17.37 12.20 -17.45
C ALA A 1094 18.87 12.52 -17.58
N GLY A 1095 19.65 12.32 -16.51
CA GLY A 1095 21.06 12.69 -16.41
C GLY A 1095 21.27 14.18 -16.11
N ARG A 1096 22.54 14.60 -16.16
CA ARG A 1096 22.96 15.99 -15.90
C ARG A 1096 22.76 16.91 -17.11
N ASP A 1097 22.61 18.21 -16.87
CA ASP A 1097 22.67 19.26 -17.88
C ASP A 1097 23.97 19.22 -18.71
N ARG A 1098 23.86 19.48 -20.02
CA ARG A 1098 24.98 19.44 -20.97
C ARG A 1098 24.97 20.68 -21.88
N VAL A 1099 26.17 21.15 -22.23
CA VAL A 1099 26.37 22.14 -23.30
C VAL A 1099 26.89 21.42 -24.54
N TRP A 1100 26.19 21.58 -25.67
CA TRP A 1100 26.52 20.87 -26.92
C TRP A 1100 26.47 21.79 -28.15
N ALA A 1101 27.08 21.35 -29.25
CA ALA A 1101 27.05 22.08 -30.50
C ALA A 1101 25.92 21.58 -31.41
N VAL A 1102 25.27 22.51 -32.12
CA VAL A 1102 24.25 22.19 -33.13
C VAL A 1102 24.86 21.40 -34.29
N ASN A 1103 24.05 20.57 -34.96
CA ASN A 1103 24.44 19.61 -36.01
C ASN A 1103 25.37 18.47 -35.58
N LEU A 1104 25.61 18.27 -34.28
CA LEU A 1104 26.30 17.10 -33.75
C LEU A 1104 25.32 16.25 -32.93
N PRO A 1105 25.41 14.91 -33.00
CA PRO A 1105 24.60 14.04 -32.17
C PRO A 1105 24.97 14.22 -30.70
N LEU A 1106 23.95 14.37 -29.85
CA LEU A 1106 24.03 14.36 -28.40
C LEU A 1106 23.40 13.06 -27.89
N GLU A 1107 24.14 12.35 -27.05
CA GLU A 1107 23.63 11.17 -26.35
C GLU A 1107 22.90 11.59 -25.07
N PHE A 1108 21.72 11.03 -24.89
CA PHE A 1108 20.89 11.12 -23.70
C PHE A 1108 20.85 9.73 -23.05
N ASP A 1109 21.12 9.69 -21.75
CA ASP A 1109 21.31 8.45 -21.02
C ASP A 1109 20.38 8.45 -19.81
N GLY A 1110 19.31 7.66 -19.92
CA GLY A 1110 18.31 7.45 -18.88
C GLY A 1110 18.61 6.25 -17.99
N SER A 1111 19.79 5.64 -18.08
CA SER A 1111 20.13 4.40 -17.35
C SER A 1111 20.19 4.56 -15.84
N GLY A 1112 20.26 5.80 -15.34
CA GLY A 1112 20.09 6.11 -13.91
C GLY A 1112 18.65 6.02 -13.42
N SER A 1113 17.66 5.80 -14.31
CA SER A 1113 16.26 5.63 -13.93
C SER A 1113 16.04 4.28 -13.25
N TYR A 1114 15.20 4.24 -12.23
CA TYR A 1114 14.94 3.03 -11.43
C TYR A 1114 13.51 2.98 -10.93
N HIS A 1115 13.09 1.86 -10.36
CA HIS A 1115 11.82 1.76 -9.65
C HIS A 1115 12.09 1.42 -8.18
N LEU A 1116 11.36 2.04 -7.25
CA LEU A 1116 11.54 1.79 -5.80
C LEU A 1116 11.07 0.39 -5.37
N ASP A 1117 10.05 -0.12 -6.04
CA ASP A 1117 9.62 -1.53 -5.99
C ASP A 1117 10.62 -2.47 -6.72
N PRO A 1118 11.26 -3.41 -6.01
CA PRO A 1118 12.18 -4.37 -6.63
C PRO A 1118 11.50 -5.41 -7.54
N PHE A 1119 10.17 -5.54 -7.48
CA PHE A 1119 9.39 -6.42 -8.37
C PHE A 1119 8.97 -5.75 -9.68
N ARG A 1120 9.24 -4.44 -9.81
CA ARG A 1120 8.95 -3.67 -11.01
C ARG A 1120 10.25 -3.33 -11.74
N SER A 1121 10.22 -3.51 -13.04
CA SER A 1121 11.31 -3.18 -13.96
C SER A 1121 10.83 -2.16 -14.97
N LEU A 1122 11.69 -1.21 -15.33
CA LEU A 1122 11.37 -0.26 -16.39
C LEU A 1122 11.27 -0.99 -17.72
N VAL A 1123 10.14 -0.82 -18.40
CA VAL A 1123 9.84 -1.45 -19.70
C VAL A 1123 9.78 -0.45 -20.83
N ARG A 1124 9.79 0.87 -20.55
CA ARG A 1124 9.67 1.91 -21.57
C ARG A 1124 10.37 3.20 -21.16
N TYR A 1125 11.04 3.83 -22.13
CA TYR A 1125 11.70 5.14 -22.03
C TYR A 1125 11.16 6.04 -23.15
N GLU A 1126 10.69 7.23 -22.78
CA GLU A 1126 10.06 8.20 -23.67
C GLU A 1126 10.72 9.57 -23.49
N TRP A 1127 11.39 10.07 -24.53
CA TRP A 1127 12.12 11.33 -24.52
C TRP A 1127 11.40 12.38 -25.35
N ASP A 1128 11.24 13.57 -24.76
CA ASP A 1128 10.88 14.84 -25.41
C ASP A 1128 12.13 15.71 -25.38
N PHE A 1129 12.73 16.02 -26.53
CA PHE A 1129 14.03 16.71 -26.60
C PHE A 1129 13.91 18.24 -26.70
N ASP A 1130 12.72 18.77 -26.99
CA ASP A 1130 12.49 20.20 -27.20
C ASP A 1130 11.51 20.84 -26.19
N GLY A 1131 10.88 20.01 -25.34
CA GLY A 1131 10.04 20.42 -24.24
C GLY A 1131 8.64 20.85 -24.70
N ASP A 1132 8.19 20.42 -25.87
CA ASP A 1132 6.88 20.77 -26.41
C ASP A 1132 5.72 19.91 -25.83
N GLY A 1133 6.06 18.89 -25.04
CA GLY A 1133 5.12 17.96 -24.44
C GLY A 1133 4.77 16.74 -25.31
N VAL A 1134 5.44 16.56 -26.45
CA VAL A 1134 5.33 15.42 -27.35
C VAL A 1134 6.63 14.61 -27.31
N TYR A 1135 6.54 13.30 -27.13
CA TYR A 1135 7.73 12.44 -27.12
C TYR A 1135 8.28 12.23 -28.53
N ASP A 1136 9.51 12.69 -28.77
CA ASP A 1136 10.28 12.51 -30.00
C ASP A 1136 10.83 11.09 -30.17
N SER A 1137 11.10 10.40 -29.06
CA SER A 1137 11.69 9.06 -29.05
C SER A 1137 11.01 8.18 -28.01
N VAL A 1138 10.61 6.98 -28.42
CA VAL A 1138 9.98 5.97 -27.57
C VAL A 1138 10.67 4.64 -27.81
N GLY A 1139 11.12 3.97 -26.74
CA GLY A 1139 11.80 2.68 -26.84
C GLY A 1139 11.93 1.95 -25.51
N VAL A 1140 12.63 0.82 -25.53
CA VAL A 1140 12.96 0.03 -24.33
C VAL A 1140 14.41 0.24 -23.87
N ASP A 1141 15.25 0.84 -24.73
CA ASP A 1141 16.64 1.15 -24.42
C ASP A 1141 16.72 2.46 -23.59
N PRO A 1142 17.47 2.47 -22.47
CA PRO A 1142 17.62 3.67 -21.65
C PRO A 1142 18.45 4.77 -22.32
N VAL A 1143 19.23 4.43 -23.37
CA VAL A 1143 20.13 5.36 -24.05
C VAL A 1143 19.61 5.67 -25.45
N THR A 1144 19.58 6.95 -25.80
CA THR A 1144 19.16 7.43 -27.13
C THR A 1144 20.01 8.59 -27.59
N THR A 1145 19.94 8.95 -28.88
CA THR A 1145 20.70 10.07 -29.46
C THR A 1145 19.79 11.02 -30.22
N HIS A 1146 19.96 12.32 -30.00
CA HIS A 1146 19.26 13.38 -30.72
C HIS A 1146 20.24 14.40 -31.31
N THR A 1147 19.91 14.99 -32.47
CA THR A 1147 20.73 16.02 -33.12
C THR A 1147 19.90 17.29 -33.32
N TYR A 1148 20.28 18.37 -32.65
CA TYR A 1148 19.64 19.67 -32.84
C TYR A 1148 20.09 20.32 -34.17
N PRO A 1149 19.20 20.51 -35.15
CA PRO A 1149 19.58 20.99 -36.49
C PRO A 1149 19.83 22.51 -36.48
N GLY A 1150 20.99 22.94 -37.00
CA GLY A 1150 21.38 24.35 -37.04
C GLY A 1150 20.46 25.25 -37.90
N ALA A 1151 19.58 24.67 -38.71
CA ALA A 1151 18.54 25.41 -39.43
C ALA A 1151 17.46 25.98 -38.50
N LEU A 1152 17.17 25.30 -37.38
CA LEU A 1152 16.22 25.76 -36.35
C LEU A 1152 16.92 26.60 -35.28
N TYR A 1153 18.24 26.41 -35.11
CA TYR A 1153 19.06 27.10 -34.12
C TYR A 1153 20.23 27.85 -34.78
N PRO A 1154 19.98 28.99 -35.46
CA PRO A 1154 21.01 29.75 -36.14
C PRO A 1154 22.02 30.33 -35.15
N GLU A 1155 23.29 30.47 -35.55
CA GLU A 1155 24.40 30.97 -34.70
C GLU A 1155 24.07 32.27 -33.96
N SER A 1156 23.30 33.17 -34.58
CA SER A 1156 22.88 34.44 -33.97
C SER A 1156 21.99 34.30 -32.73
N SER A 1157 21.41 33.12 -32.52
CA SER A 1157 20.51 32.83 -31.41
C SER A 1157 21.17 32.01 -30.29
N LEU A 1158 22.42 31.58 -30.48
CA LEU A 1158 23.14 30.74 -29.51
C LEU A 1158 23.93 31.58 -28.49
N PRO A 1159 24.07 31.10 -27.23
CA PRO A 1159 23.52 29.83 -26.70
C PRO A 1159 22.02 29.92 -26.39
N GLN A 1160 21.29 28.83 -26.63
CA GLN A 1160 19.92 28.64 -26.14
C GLN A 1160 19.91 27.53 -25.09
N THR A 1161 19.02 27.65 -24.11
CA THR A 1161 18.70 26.58 -23.16
C THR A 1161 17.46 25.84 -23.67
N LEU A 1162 17.57 24.53 -23.84
CA LEU A 1162 16.47 23.63 -24.19
C LEU A 1162 16.25 22.68 -23.02
N THR A 1163 14.99 22.32 -22.77
CA THR A 1163 14.65 21.33 -21.74
C THR A 1163 14.32 20.03 -22.45
N ALA A 1164 15.08 18.97 -22.14
CA ALA A 1164 14.72 17.62 -22.54
C ALA A 1164 14.08 16.91 -21.35
N THR A 1165 12.98 16.20 -21.58
CA THR A 1165 12.20 15.51 -20.55
C THR A 1165 12.20 14.02 -20.83
N LEU A 1166 12.45 13.21 -19.80
CA LEU A 1166 12.32 11.75 -19.84
C LEU A 1166 11.08 11.33 -19.05
N ARG A 1167 10.25 10.46 -19.63
CA ARG A 1167 9.28 9.63 -18.93
C ARG A 1167 9.72 8.18 -19.01
N VAL A 1168 9.63 7.47 -17.89
CA VAL A 1168 9.81 6.02 -17.83
C VAL A 1168 8.50 5.36 -17.43
N THR A 1169 8.27 4.14 -17.92
CA THR A 1169 7.14 3.30 -17.54
C THR A 1169 7.66 1.94 -17.10
N ASP A 1170 7.11 1.42 -16.03
CA ASP A 1170 7.34 0.10 -15.46
C ASP A 1170 6.28 -0.91 -15.92
N ASN A 1171 6.41 -2.16 -15.49
CA ASN A 1171 5.56 -3.30 -15.90
C ASN A 1171 4.26 -3.46 -15.09
#